data_AF-A0AA39GUJ7-F1
#
_entry.id   AF-A0AA39GUJ7-F1
#
_cell.length_a   1.000
_cell.length_b   1.000
_cell.length_c   1.000
_cell.angle_alpha   90.00
_cell.angle_beta   90.00
_cell.angle_gamma   90.00
#
_symmetry.space_group_name_H-M   'P 1'
#
loop_
_entity.id
_entity.type
_entity.pdbx_description
1 polymer ?
#
loop_
_entity_poly.entity_id
_entity_poly.type
_entity_poly.pdbx_seq_one_letter_code
_entity_poly.pdbx_strand_id
1 'polypeptide(L)'
;MPVRIHDHCGLTGGTRILNRLFLVASGAPTPSRHSQAQASRSPSSSSCHYSSSAPSRPRSGNDKSAFAPATSTTPTTAGSSSSTSITSSSSPPAPDNNLNSPLFSFSSSSSLSSFSSQQMASPAHFTSFSTASSDISTPRSSSPSSSSVASARSSHTSISSQKRLSLSSRRMTDFNPLQSVDLTAIVEQMKMAQLDQHRGYAQDHYGEVTQTRPTEYVHPANAAGTQILREPLWNKGLSFSPEERVSKNLTGLLPHVIESLETQCARAMKMIQTRQTGVDKYLYLSSLKATNTDLFYRLLMDNMRELMPLVYTPTIGDVCLQYSTLYTRPEALYISIKQRKSIRTMLRNWPCLNPEICVVTDGSRILGLGDLGVNGVGISIGKLALYTGAAGIHPEKTLPIVLDCGTNNENNLKDPLYLGLRQKRPSPQVQQEFMDEFMEAVKEVYPEMVVQFEDFESEKAFGYLDRYRHTHKCFNDDVQGTGAVVLGGYIGAVNLSGVPLEEQRLVFMGAGSAGVGVAKQLVEYYTRRGLSEAEARSKFWLVDTKGLVTKDRGDRLAEHKKYFARTDNNGHQFRTLEEVIEYVKPSALIGLTATFGCFTESIVRALKASVDSGGLGRRPILFPLSNPLTKAECTFEQAITWTDGTVIFASGSPFQPLTMKVGGGDAGVVTYQPNQGNNVYVFPGLGLGTILAKATKVTDEMVYTSAAALSGSLNSDEIRQGLIYPGIERVRDASIVVAREVMKAARREGVSALPEKQWLEWEEWGDVSLTTYIKQRIYNPMCFADAKGRL
;
A
#
# COMPACT_ATOMS: atom_id res chain seq x y z
N MET A 1 56.98 28.51 50.08
CA MET A 1 57.78 29.75 49.88
C MET A 1 57.68 30.17 48.42
N PRO A 2 57.79 31.47 48.08
CA PRO A 2 57.54 31.98 46.73
C PRO A 2 58.81 32.25 45.92
N VAL A 3 58.69 32.24 44.59
CA VAL A 3 59.55 33.02 43.68
C VAL A 3 58.65 33.65 42.61
N ARG A 4 58.83 34.94 42.34
CA ARG A 4 58.25 35.71 41.20
C ARG A 4 59.37 36.03 40.20
N ILE A 5 59.00 36.39 38.97
CA ILE A 5 59.61 37.36 38.00
C ILE A 5 59.04 37.00 36.61
N HIS A 6 58.19 37.84 35.97
CA HIS A 6 58.50 39.03 35.14
C HIS A 6 59.34 38.66 33.87
N ASP A 7 59.01 39.08 32.64
CA ASP A 7 57.82 39.81 32.13
C ASP A 7 57.68 39.74 30.57
N HIS A 8 56.65 40.41 30.03
CA HIS A 8 56.48 40.95 28.67
C HIS A 8 56.12 40.07 27.43
N CYS A 9 54.86 40.27 27.02
CA CYS A 9 54.40 40.68 25.66
C CYS A 9 54.76 39.88 24.39
N GLY A 10 53.72 39.24 23.81
CA GLY A 10 53.59 38.95 22.38
C GLY A 10 52.11 38.84 21.99
N LEU A 11 51.63 39.63 21.03
CA LEU A 11 50.21 39.72 20.64
C LEU A 11 49.88 38.80 19.45
N THR A 12 48.89 37.91 19.61
CA THR A 12 47.73 37.69 18.69
C THR A 12 46.80 36.61 19.24
N GLY A 13 45.54 36.57 18.80
CA GLY A 13 44.50 35.65 19.31
C GLY A 13 44.48 34.27 18.62
N GLY A 14 43.70 33.30 19.12
CA GLY A 14 42.83 33.34 20.31
C GLY A 14 42.20 31.99 20.67
N THR A 15 41.67 31.91 21.90
CA THR A 15 40.63 31.00 22.45
C THR A 15 40.39 29.66 21.72
N ARG A 16 40.84 28.50 22.25
CA ARG A 16 40.17 27.66 23.28
C ARG A 16 38.72 27.28 22.91
N ILE A 17 38.20 26.08 23.16
CA ILE A 17 38.28 25.26 24.38
C ILE A 17 38.45 23.75 24.06
N LEU A 18 39.18 23.03 24.92
CA LEU A 18 39.21 21.56 24.96
C LEU A 18 38.17 21.05 25.97
N ASN A 19 37.29 20.14 25.54
CA ASN A 19 36.50 19.32 26.47
C ASN A 19 37.35 18.16 27.00
N ARG A 20 37.29 17.91 28.32
CA ARG A 20 37.77 16.66 28.93
C ARG A 20 36.77 16.11 29.93
N LEU A 21 36.76 14.79 30.01
CA LEU A 21 35.82 13.95 30.75
C LEU A 21 35.68 14.33 32.23
N PHE A 22 34.49 14.08 32.77
CA PHE A 22 34.34 13.59 34.15
C PHE A 22 33.48 12.32 34.14
N LEU A 23 33.92 11.30 34.88
CA LEU A 23 33.08 10.15 35.24
C LEU A 23 32.40 10.44 36.57
N VAL A 24 31.12 10.07 36.69
CA VAL A 24 30.45 9.69 37.93
C VAL A 24 29.58 8.48 37.62
N ALA A 25 29.41 7.56 38.58
CA ALA A 25 28.78 6.25 38.36
C ALA A 25 27.62 5.98 39.35
N SER A 26 26.82 4.97 39.01
CA SER A 26 25.93 4.18 39.89
C SER A 26 24.76 4.87 40.61
N GLY A 27 23.58 4.24 40.55
CA GLY A 27 22.41 4.64 41.34
C GLY A 27 21.12 3.94 40.88
N ALA A 28 20.89 2.71 41.35
CA ALA A 28 19.64 1.96 41.10
C ALA A 28 18.87 1.76 42.43
N PRO A 29 17.56 2.07 42.51
CA PRO A 29 16.79 1.92 43.74
C PRO A 29 16.06 0.58 43.85
N THR A 30 16.24 -0.12 44.98
CA THR A 30 15.38 -1.25 45.40
C THR A 30 14.16 -0.75 46.20
N PRO A 31 13.00 -1.44 46.15
CA PRO A 31 11.78 -0.98 46.80
C PRO A 31 11.76 -1.22 48.32
N SER A 32 11.19 -0.29 49.07
CA SER A 32 10.94 -0.42 50.52
C SER A 32 9.61 -1.10 50.83
N ARG A 33 9.61 -2.06 51.76
CA ARG A 33 8.40 -2.56 52.44
C ARG A 33 8.28 -1.90 53.82
N HIS A 34 7.08 -1.44 54.17
CA HIS A 34 6.61 -1.36 55.56
C HIS A 34 5.25 -2.06 55.68
N SER A 35 4.80 -2.31 56.91
CA SER A 35 3.72 -3.27 57.22
C SER A 35 2.87 -2.81 58.41
N GLN A 36 1.81 -3.59 58.70
CA GLN A 36 0.80 -3.40 59.75
C GLN A 36 -0.31 -2.37 59.38
N ALA A 37 -1.59 -2.53 59.76
CA ALA A 37 -2.19 -3.55 60.63
C ALA A 37 -3.60 -4.04 60.17
N GLN A 38 -4.07 -5.08 60.86
CA GLN A 38 -5.28 -5.89 60.69
C GLN A 38 -6.63 -5.13 60.69
N ALA A 39 -7.63 -5.69 59.99
CA ALA A 39 -9.00 -5.80 60.52
C ALA A 39 -9.75 -6.99 59.86
N SER A 40 -10.53 -7.72 60.66
CA SER A 40 -11.26 -8.95 60.30
C SER A 40 -12.59 -8.71 59.55
N ARG A 41 -13.01 -9.65 58.67
CA ARG A 41 -14.20 -10.52 58.89
C ARG A 41 -14.56 -11.46 57.71
N SER A 42 -14.91 -12.69 58.10
CA SER A 42 -15.78 -13.67 57.43
C SER A 42 -16.75 -14.20 58.51
N PRO A 43 -17.66 -15.19 58.31
CA PRO A 43 -17.99 -15.97 57.10
C PRO A 43 -19.50 -16.15 56.81
N SER A 44 -19.83 -16.72 55.63
CA SER A 44 -20.93 -17.69 55.40
C SER A 44 -20.84 -18.19 53.94
N SER A 45 -20.88 -19.47 53.54
CA SER A 45 -21.43 -20.74 54.06
C SER A 45 -22.87 -21.07 53.64
N SER A 46 -23.02 -21.72 52.49
CA SER A 46 -24.17 -22.57 52.13
C SER A 46 -23.69 -23.69 51.20
N SER A 47 -24.33 -24.86 51.27
CA SER A 47 -23.90 -26.11 50.62
C SER A 47 -25.12 -26.89 50.10
N CYS A 48 -24.91 -28.15 49.66
CA CYS A 48 -25.91 -29.11 49.13
C CYS A 48 -26.29 -28.90 47.64
N HIS A 49 -26.57 -29.94 46.83
CA HIS A 49 -26.46 -31.40 47.08
C HIS A 49 -26.23 -32.20 45.78
N TYR A 50 -26.12 -33.53 45.92
CA TYR A 50 -25.98 -34.52 44.84
C TYR A 50 -27.19 -34.58 43.88
N SER A 51 -26.95 -34.92 42.61
CA SER A 51 -27.71 -35.99 41.93
C SER A 51 -26.97 -36.51 40.69
N SER A 52 -27.12 -37.80 40.40
CA SER A 52 -26.51 -38.49 39.26
C SER A 52 -27.55 -39.29 38.48
N SER A 53 -27.57 -39.19 37.15
CA SER A 53 -28.21 -40.20 36.30
C SER A 53 -27.83 -40.04 34.82
N ALA A 54 -27.40 -41.13 34.18
CA ALA A 54 -27.52 -41.32 32.74
C ALA A 54 -28.85 -42.03 32.42
N PRO A 55 -29.35 -41.98 31.18
CA PRO A 55 -30.23 -43.01 30.64
C PRO A 55 -29.57 -43.81 29.51
N SER A 56 -30.08 -45.03 29.30
CA SER A 56 -29.54 -46.03 28.38
C SER A 56 -30.28 -46.10 27.03
N ARG A 57 -29.65 -46.79 26.07
CA ARG A 57 -30.27 -47.30 24.82
C ARG A 57 -31.57 -48.09 25.06
N PRO A 58 -32.40 -48.21 24.01
CA PRO A 58 -33.01 -49.48 23.60
C PRO A 58 -32.29 -50.13 22.38
N ARG A 59 -32.58 -51.42 22.12
CA ARG A 59 -32.05 -52.24 21.01
C ARG A 59 -33.21 -52.82 20.18
N SER A 60 -33.11 -52.77 18.84
CA SER A 60 -33.62 -53.79 17.88
C SER A 60 -33.41 -53.30 16.43
N GLY A 61 -32.97 -54.10 15.45
CA GLY A 61 -32.45 -55.47 15.48
C GLY A 61 -32.49 -56.12 14.09
N ASN A 62 -31.46 -56.89 13.72
CA ASN A 62 -31.33 -57.71 12.50
C ASN A 62 -31.35 -56.96 11.14
N ASP A 63 -30.83 -57.46 10.02
CA ASP A 63 -30.13 -58.72 9.69
C ASP A 63 -28.74 -58.39 9.06
N LYS A 64 -27.67 -59.18 9.26
CA LYS A 64 -27.24 -60.33 8.42
C LYS A 64 -27.43 -60.07 6.91
N SER A 65 -26.36 -60.02 6.12
CA SER A 65 -25.52 -61.19 5.84
C SER A 65 -24.04 -60.85 5.65
N ALA A 66 -23.18 -61.88 5.73
CA ALA A 66 -21.77 -61.80 5.37
C ALA A 66 -21.45 -62.89 4.33
N PHE A 67 -20.53 -62.60 3.41
CA PHE A 67 -19.82 -63.62 2.63
C PHE A 67 -18.37 -63.20 2.39
N ALA A 68 -17.48 -64.18 2.31
CA ALA A 68 -16.03 -64.03 2.20
C ALA A 68 -15.56 -63.96 0.72
N PRO A 69 -14.31 -63.54 0.43
CA PRO A 69 -13.87 -63.28 -0.94
C PRO A 69 -13.57 -64.56 -1.74
N ALA A 70 -13.75 -64.49 -3.06
CA ALA A 70 -13.39 -65.55 -3.99
C ALA A 70 -12.20 -65.13 -4.87
N THR A 71 -11.17 -65.98 -4.91
CA THR A 71 -10.01 -65.86 -5.81
C THR A 71 -10.24 -66.64 -7.10
N SER A 72 -9.97 -66.04 -8.27
CA SER A 72 -9.88 -66.81 -9.53
C SER A 72 -8.95 -66.18 -10.59
N THR A 73 -7.78 -66.80 -10.73
CA THR A 73 -7.14 -67.19 -12.00
C THR A 73 -6.99 -66.20 -13.16
N THR A 74 -5.75 -65.84 -13.46
CA THR A 74 -5.29 -65.49 -14.82
C THR A 74 -5.02 -66.77 -15.66
N PRO A 75 -5.25 -66.75 -16.99
CA PRO A 75 -4.73 -67.78 -17.91
C PRO A 75 -3.32 -67.45 -18.41
N THR A 76 -2.52 -68.48 -18.73
CA THR A 76 -1.19 -68.35 -19.38
C THR A 76 -1.06 -69.30 -20.57
N THR A 77 -0.62 -68.76 -21.72
CA THR A 77 0.07 -69.40 -22.87
C THR A 77 0.49 -68.26 -23.82
N ALA A 78 1.75 -68.07 -24.25
CA ALA A 78 2.63 -68.92 -25.06
C ALA A 78 2.10 -69.13 -26.50
N GLY A 79 2.84 -68.88 -27.60
CA GLY A 79 4.21 -68.35 -27.80
C GLY A 79 4.30 -67.55 -29.13
N SER A 80 5.40 -67.47 -29.90
CA SER A 80 6.75 -68.06 -29.79
C SER A 80 7.72 -67.45 -30.84
N SER A 81 9.04 -67.42 -30.55
CA SER A 81 10.17 -67.17 -31.48
C SER A 81 10.27 -65.75 -32.11
N SER A 82 11.44 -65.25 -32.55
CA SER A 82 12.73 -65.93 -32.83
C SER A 82 14.00 -65.15 -32.41
N SER A 83 15.15 -65.79 -32.64
CA SER A 83 16.57 -65.41 -32.41
C SER A 83 16.97 -63.98 -32.84
N THR A 84 18.07 -63.38 -32.35
CA THR A 84 19.42 -63.99 -32.25
C THR A 84 20.35 -63.28 -31.22
N SER A 85 21.33 -64.03 -30.70
CA SER A 85 22.47 -63.56 -29.88
C SER A 85 23.43 -62.61 -30.62
N ILE A 86 24.26 -61.81 -29.94
CA ILE A 86 25.65 -62.18 -29.56
C ILE A 86 26.26 -61.26 -28.45
N THR A 87 27.22 -61.83 -27.73
CA THR A 87 28.14 -61.31 -26.68
C THR A 87 29.18 -60.25 -27.15
N SER A 88 29.94 -59.50 -26.34
CA SER A 88 29.99 -59.22 -24.87
C SER A 88 31.03 -58.10 -24.55
N SER A 89 31.00 -57.60 -23.30
CA SER A 89 32.16 -57.23 -22.44
C SER A 89 33.17 -56.09 -22.75
N SER A 90 33.47 -55.35 -21.65
CA SER A 90 34.77 -54.77 -21.22
C SER A 90 35.43 -53.55 -21.91
N SER A 91 35.59 -52.48 -21.11
CA SER A 91 36.68 -51.48 -21.13
C SER A 91 37.88 -51.98 -20.29
N PRO A 92 39.00 -51.22 -20.08
CA PRO A 92 39.49 -49.97 -20.70
C PRO A 92 40.87 -50.16 -21.39
N PRO A 93 41.63 -49.09 -21.72
CA PRO A 93 42.79 -48.78 -20.85
C PRO A 93 43.20 -47.28 -20.75
N ALA A 94 44.20 -47.02 -19.90
CA ALA A 94 45.12 -45.86 -19.85
C ALA A 94 46.57 -46.45 -19.72
N PRO A 95 47.72 -45.73 -19.87
CA PRO A 95 48.00 -44.40 -19.30
C PRO A 95 48.97 -43.48 -20.14
N ASP A 96 49.66 -42.58 -19.42
CA ASP A 96 50.96 -41.91 -19.71
C ASP A 96 51.06 -40.50 -20.37
N ASN A 97 51.26 -39.53 -19.47
CA ASN A 97 52.39 -38.56 -19.42
C ASN A 97 52.78 -37.72 -20.66
N ASN A 98 52.67 -36.39 -20.53
CA ASN A 98 53.86 -35.57 -20.24
C ASN A 98 53.58 -34.10 -19.81
N LEU A 99 54.49 -33.61 -18.96
CA LEU A 99 55.06 -32.26 -18.77
C LEU A 99 54.58 -31.13 -19.73
N ASN A 100 54.37 -29.86 -19.32
CA ASN A 100 55.11 -29.07 -18.32
C ASN A 100 54.28 -27.93 -17.69
N SER A 101 54.74 -27.41 -16.53
CA SER A 101 54.37 -26.09 -15.95
C SER A 101 55.53 -25.08 -16.18
N PRO A 102 55.47 -23.75 -15.85
CA PRO A 102 55.18 -23.23 -14.50
C PRO A 102 54.38 -21.89 -14.38
N LEU A 103 53.88 -21.65 -13.16
CA LEU A 103 53.93 -20.44 -12.31
C LEU A 103 54.45 -19.11 -12.96
N PHE A 104 53.89 -17.93 -12.70
CA PHE A 104 53.81 -17.31 -11.36
C PHE A 104 52.75 -16.18 -11.22
N SER A 105 52.56 -15.70 -9.98
CA SER A 105 51.75 -14.54 -9.57
C SER A 105 52.35 -13.17 -9.93
N PHE A 106 51.55 -12.09 -9.93
CA PHE A 106 51.71 -10.98 -8.96
C PHE A 106 50.53 -9.97 -8.96
N SER A 107 50.66 -8.89 -8.19
CA SER A 107 49.60 -8.12 -7.54
C SER A 107 49.31 -6.73 -8.13
N SER A 108 48.09 -6.24 -7.84
CA SER A 108 47.74 -4.87 -7.42
C SER A 108 47.86 -3.65 -8.36
N SER A 109 46.96 -2.69 -8.07
CA SER A 109 47.06 -1.22 -8.18
C SER A 109 46.71 -0.48 -9.49
N SER A 110 45.52 0.15 -9.46
CA SER A 110 45.21 1.58 -9.73
C SER A 110 45.45 2.29 -11.08
N SER A 111 44.56 3.29 -11.28
CA SER A 111 44.69 4.54 -12.09
C SER A 111 44.39 4.54 -13.61
N LEU A 112 43.20 5.08 -13.93
CA LEU A 112 42.92 6.30 -14.73
C LEU A 112 43.61 6.61 -16.08
N SER A 113 42.85 7.38 -16.89
CA SER A 113 43.24 8.22 -18.04
C SER A 113 43.31 7.59 -19.46
N SER A 114 42.17 7.73 -20.16
CA SER A 114 42.01 8.25 -21.53
C SER A 114 43.23 8.46 -22.45
N PHE A 115 43.12 8.00 -23.70
CA PHE A 115 43.57 8.74 -24.90
C PHE A 115 42.68 8.44 -26.12
N SER A 116 42.87 9.16 -27.24
CA SER A 116 41.80 9.45 -28.21
C SER A 116 42.17 9.30 -29.70
N SER A 117 41.12 9.01 -30.49
CA SER A 117 40.76 9.61 -31.80
C SER A 117 41.52 9.29 -33.10
N GLN A 118 40.88 9.75 -34.20
CA GLN A 118 41.24 9.71 -35.64
C GLN A 118 40.84 8.40 -36.36
N GLN A 119 40.44 8.38 -37.65
CA GLN A 119 40.03 9.40 -38.65
C GLN A 119 39.34 8.63 -39.84
N MET A 120 38.56 9.18 -40.78
CA MET A 120 37.94 10.50 -41.01
C MET A 120 36.38 10.33 -40.97
N ALA A 121 35.43 10.90 -41.76
CA ALA A 121 35.36 11.88 -42.87
C ALA A 121 33.99 12.59 -42.94
N SER A 122 33.85 13.60 -43.81
CA SER A 122 32.61 14.39 -44.08
C SER A 122 32.71 15.07 -45.47
N PRO A 123 31.73 15.86 -45.96
CA PRO A 123 31.35 17.21 -45.47
C PRO A 123 29.81 17.29 -45.17
N ALA A 124 29.02 18.39 -45.18
CA ALA A 124 29.11 19.82 -45.52
C ALA A 124 27.88 20.58 -44.91
N HIS A 125 27.74 21.91 -44.78
CA HIS A 125 28.70 23.00 -44.52
C HIS A 125 27.94 24.29 -44.07
N PHE A 126 28.09 24.68 -42.79
CA PHE A 126 28.13 26.10 -42.29
C PHE A 126 26.82 26.95 -42.35
N THR A 127 26.56 28.03 -41.59
CA THR A 127 27.22 28.87 -40.53
C THR A 127 26.10 29.53 -39.66
N SER A 128 26.11 29.59 -38.31
CA SER A 128 26.70 30.61 -37.37
C SER A 128 26.44 32.09 -37.74
N PHE A 129 26.07 33.05 -36.85
CA PHE A 129 26.38 33.34 -35.42
C PHE A 129 25.18 34.01 -34.66
N SER A 130 25.03 33.93 -33.32
CA SER A 130 25.45 34.89 -32.23
C SER A 130 24.94 36.35 -32.38
N THR A 131 24.43 37.10 -31.38
CA THR A 131 24.84 37.31 -29.96
C THR A 131 23.65 37.66 -29.00
N ALA A 132 23.91 37.97 -27.71
CA ALA A 132 22.95 38.12 -26.60
C ALA A 132 22.48 39.57 -26.27
N SER A 133 21.41 39.74 -25.46
CA SER A 133 21.41 40.47 -24.15
C SER A 133 20.02 40.97 -23.64
N SER A 134 19.81 40.87 -22.31
CA SER A 134 19.09 41.76 -21.36
C SER A 134 17.69 42.39 -21.61
N ASP A 135 16.77 42.07 -20.68
CA ASP A 135 15.97 42.97 -19.80
C ASP A 135 14.72 43.80 -20.21
N ILE A 136 13.57 43.38 -19.63
CA ILE A 136 12.63 44.15 -18.74
C ILE A 136 11.59 45.18 -19.30
N SER A 137 10.31 44.98 -18.87
CA SER A 137 9.16 45.91 -18.70
C SER A 137 8.29 46.44 -19.88
N THR A 138 7.06 45.88 -20.00
CA THR A 138 5.70 46.50 -19.85
C THR A 138 5.43 48.02 -20.04
N PRO A 139 4.16 48.49 -20.28
CA PRO A 139 2.94 47.90 -20.90
C PRO A 139 2.08 48.87 -21.78
N ARG A 140 0.85 48.45 -22.21
CA ARG A 140 -0.30 49.27 -22.75
C ARG A 140 -0.12 49.89 -24.17
N SER A 141 -1.14 50.26 -24.97
CA SER A 141 -2.60 49.94 -25.03
C SER A 141 -3.28 50.39 -26.37
N SER A 142 -4.20 49.56 -26.89
CA SER A 142 -5.43 49.89 -27.68
C SER A 142 -5.45 50.86 -28.91
N SER A 143 -5.63 50.28 -30.12
CA SER A 143 -6.59 50.67 -31.19
C SER A 143 -6.44 52.06 -31.89
N PRO A 144 -7.24 52.46 -32.94
CA PRO A 144 -8.30 51.77 -33.71
C PRO A 144 -8.20 51.95 -35.27
N SER A 145 -9.36 51.79 -35.96
CA SER A 145 -9.73 52.09 -37.37
C SER A 145 -9.43 51.01 -38.44
N SER A 146 -10.29 50.62 -39.42
CA SER A 146 -11.69 50.91 -39.88
C SER A 146 -11.83 51.58 -41.26
N SER A 147 -12.60 50.98 -42.16
CA SER A 147 -13.16 51.62 -43.37
C SER A 147 -14.57 51.08 -43.70
N SER A 148 -15.47 51.94 -44.19
CA SER A 148 -16.92 51.68 -44.39
C SER A 148 -17.63 52.87 -45.06
N VAL A 149 -18.92 52.72 -45.43
CA VAL A 149 -19.87 53.78 -45.91
C VAL A 149 -19.63 54.21 -47.39
N ALA A 150 -20.59 54.60 -48.24
CA ALA A 150 -22.04 54.94 -48.16
C ALA A 150 -22.91 54.05 -49.10
N SER A 151 -24.10 54.34 -49.68
CA SER A 151 -25.12 55.43 -49.76
C SER A 151 -26.40 54.83 -50.47
N ALA A 152 -27.62 55.39 -50.61
CA ALA A 152 -28.39 56.52 -50.05
C ALA A 152 -29.89 56.42 -50.47
N ARG A 153 -30.80 57.21 -49.85
CA ARG A 153 -32.21 57.56 -50.25
C ARG A 153 -33.27 56.42 -50.18
N SER A 154 -34.57 56.67 -49.92
CA SER A 154 -35.35 57.91 -49.55
C SER A 154 -36.65 57.56 -48.77
N SER A 155 -37.49 58.56 -48.43
CA SER A 155 -38.50 58.56 -47.35
C SER A 155 -39.99 58.72 -47.75
N HIS A 156 -40.95 58.32 -46.90
CA HIS A 156 -42.31 58.92 -46.75
C HIS A 156 -43.05 58.50 -45.42
N THR A 157 -44.34 58.79 -45.26
CA THR A 157 -45.03 59.14 -43.97
C THR A 157 -46.55 58.78 -43.93
N SER A 158 -47.30 58.65 -42.82
CA SER A 158 -47.07 58.51 -41.34
C SER A 158 -48.44 58.33 -40.58
N ILE A 159 -48.43 58.31 -39.21
CA ILE A 159 -49.57 58.62 -38.26
C ILE A 159 -50.72 57.57 -38.07
N SER A 160 -51.45 57.43 -36.93
CA SER A 160 -51.12 57.47 -35.47
C SER A 160 -52.29 56.99 -34.52
N SER A 161 -51.99 56.75 -33.22
CA SER A 161 -52.86 56.88 -32.01
C SER A 161 -53.81 55.76 -31.49
N GLN A 162 -53.56 55.33 -30.22
CA GLN A 162 -54.45 54.85 -29.09
C GLN A 162 -55.65 53.87 -29.35
N LYS A 163 -56.08 52.95 -28.45
CA LYS A 163 -56.19 53.00 -26.95
C LYS A 163 -56.65 51.65 -26.31
N ARG A 164 -56.56 51.58 -24.96
CA ARG A 164 -57.26 50.68 -23.96
C ARG A 164 -56.67 49.29 -23.59
N LEU A 165 -57.02 48.88 -22.36
CA LEU A 165 -56.71 47.62 -21.65
C LEU A 165 -58.01 46.82 -21.39
N SER A 166 -57.93 45.54 -21.02
CA SER A 166 -58.53 45.03 -19.76
C SER A 166 -58.32 43.52 -19.46
N LEU A 167 -58.18 43.22 -18.16
CA LEU A 167 -58.74 42.08 -17.38
C LEU A 167 -58.55 40.61 -17.83
N SER A 168 -57.61 39.95 -17.13
CA SER A 168 -57.79 38.72 -16.32
C SER A 168 -58.84 37.65 -16.67
N SER A 169 -58.39 36.40 -16.70
CA SER A 169 -59.14 35.25 -16.17
C SER A 169 -58.21 34.30 -15.37
N ARG A 170 -58.80 33.56 -14.42
CA ARG A 170 -58.20 32.43 -13.68
C ARG A 170 -59.08 31.20 -13.92
N ARG A 171 -58.49 30.00 -13.73
CA ARG A 171 -59.04 28.64 -13.93
C ARG A 171 -58.80 28.07 -15.34
N MET A 172 -58.61 26.75 -15.51
CA MET A 172 -58.25 25.67 -14.57
C MET A 172 -57.56 24.56 -15.40
N THR A 173 -56.87 23.63 -14.72
CA THR A 173 -56.51 22.28 -15.17
C THR A 173 -56.70 21.92 -16.65
N ASP A 174 -55.58 21.66 -17.34
CA ASP A 174 -55.52 20.53 -18.27
C ASP A 174 -54.28 19.70 -17.96
N PHE A 175 -54.45 18.38 -17.87
CA PHE A 175 -53.35 17.44 -17.84
C PHE A 175 -52.76 17.36 -19.25
N ASN A 176 -51.46 17.60 -19.41
CA ASN A 176 -50.77 17.29 -20.66
C ASN A 176 -50.04 15.94 -20.50
N PRO A 177 -50.60 14.82 -21.01
CA PRO A 177 -50.02 13.49 -20.84
C PRO A 177 -48.83 13.23 -21.78
N LEU A 178 -48.43 14.19 -22.61
CA LEU A 178 -47.28 14.11 -23.49
C LEU A 178 -46.06 14.80 -22.88
N GLN A 179 -45.56 14.22 -21.79
CA GLN A 179 -44.16 14.42 -21.40
C GLN A 179 -43.29 13.97 -22.59
N SER A 180 -42.43 14.86 -23.09
CA SER A 180 -41.68 14.62 -24.33
C SER A 180 -40.86 13.35 -24.23
N VAL A 181 -41.21 12.35 -25.04
CA VAL A 181 -40.48 11.06 -25.10
C VAL A 181 -39.06 11.33 -25.56
N ASP A 182 -38.09 11.17 -24.66
CA ASP A 182 -36.69 11.35 -24.98
C ASP A 182 -36.19 10.15 -25.81
N LEU A 183 -36.30 10.30 -27.13
CA LEU A 183 -35.79 9.36 -28.11
C LEU A 183 -34.28 9.13 -27.97
N THR A 184 -33.53 10.09 -27.43
CA THR A 184 -32.09 9.94 -27.17
C THR A 184 -31.86 8.99 -26.01
N ALA A 185 -32.57 9.18 -24.90
CA ALA A 185 -32.52 8.29 -23.75
C ALA A 185 -33.02 6.87 -24.08
N ILE A 186 -34.06 6.73 -24.90
CA ILE A 186 -34.53 5.41 -25.36
C ILE A 186 -33.49 4.74 -26.27
N VAL A 187 -32.90 5.46 -27.24
CA VAL A 187 -31.84 4.90 -28.10
C VAL A 187 -30.58 4.57 -27.29
N GLU A 188 -30.26 5.33 -26.24
CA GLU A 188 -29.17 5.02 -25.32
C GLU A 188 -29.48 3.77 -24.48
N GLN A 189 -30.68 3.65 -23.91
CA GLN A 189 -31.12 2.43 -23.21
C GLN A 189 -31.11 1.19 -24.13
N MET A 190 -31.57 1.32 -25.37
CA MET A 190 -31.53 0.23 -26.36
C MET A 190 -30.10 -0.18 -26.71
N LYS A 191 -29.15 0.77 -26.79
CA LYS A 191 -27.73 0.48 -26.98
C LYS A 191 -27.11 -0.20 -25.76
N MET A 192 -27.43 0.25 -24.54
CA MET A 192 -26.95 -0.42 -23.31
C MET A 192 -27.49 -1.85 -23.23
N ALA A 193 -28.79 -2.06 -23.49
CA ALA A 193 -29.41 -3.38 -23.57
C ALA A 193 -28.94 -4.23 -24.78
N GLN A 194 -28.16 -3.66 -25.72
CA GLN A 194 -27.47 -4.41 -26.77
C GLN A 194 -26.11 -4.95 -26.32
N LEU A 195 -25.45 -4.32 -25.33
CA LEU A 195 -24.15 -4.79 -24.81
C LEU A 195 -24.27 -6.10 -24.02
N ASP A 196 -25.35 -6.27 -23.25
CA ASP A 196 -25.57 -7.45 -22.40
C ASP A 196 -26.22 -8.65 -23.13
N GLN A 197 -26.26 -8.66 -24.47
CA GLN A 197 -26.99 -9.69 -25.24
C GLN A 197 -26.35 -11.09 -25.28
N HIS A 198 -25.20 -11.28 -24.65
CA HIS A 198 -24.66 -12.62 -24.42
C HIS A 198 -25.54 -13.39 -23.42
N ARG A 199 -26.36 -14.31 -23.94
CA ARG A 199 -27.33 -15.15 -23.21
C ARG A 199 -26.73 -15.71 -21.91
N GLY A 200 -27.19 -15.16 -20.80
CA GLY A 200 -26.72 -15.52 -19.46
C GLY A 200 -26.61 -14.30 -18.54
N TYR A 201 -26.05 -13.19 -19.02
CA TYR A 201 -25.81 -11.98 -18.21
C TYR A 201 -27.08 -11.14 -17.93
N ALA A 202 -28.00 -11.08 -18.91
CA ALA A 202 -29.28 -10.38 -18.81
C ALA A 202 -30.34 -11.10 -17.94
N GLN A 203 -29.93 -12.04 -17.08
CA GLN A 203 -30.79 -12.64 -16.05
C GLN A 203 -30.47 -12.02 -14.68
N ASP A 204 -31.47 -11.95 -13.79
CA ASP A 204 -31.31 -11.44 -12.42
C ASP A 204 -31.41 -12.54 -11.35
N HIS A 205 -31.68 -13.78 -11.77
CA HIS A 205 -31.82 -14.95 -10.90
C HIS A 205 -30.86 -16.04 -11.35
N TYR A 206 -29.83 -16.31 -10.56
CA TYR A 206 -28.85 -17.37 -10.81
C TYR A 206 -29.09 -18.51 -9.83
N GLY A 207 -29.02 -19.74 -10.34
CA GLY A 207 -28.92 -20.93 -9.50
C GLY A 207 -27.60 -20.94 -8.73
N GLU A 208 -27.54 -21.75 -7.67
CA GLU A 208 -26.28 -21.98 -6.96
C GLU A 208 -25.30 -22.69 -7.89
N VAL A 209 -24.09 -22.13 -8.04
CA VAL A 209 -23.04 -22.74 -8.86
C VAL A 209 -22.49 -23.95 -8.10
N THR A 210 -22.63 -25.13 -8.69
CA THR A 210 -22.07 -26.39 -8.18
C THR A 210 -20.86 -26.82 -9.00
N GLN A 211 -19.77 -27.26 -8.36
CA GLN A 211 -18.68 -27.95 -9.06
C GLN A 211 -19.17 -29.32 -9.56
N THR A 212 -19.36 -29.45 -10.88
CA THR A 212 -19.78 -30.72 -11.52
C THR A 212 -18.66 -31.74 -11.63
N ARG A 213 -17.41 -31.30 -11.46
CA ARG A 213 -16.18 -32.10 -11.35
C ARG A 213 -15.21 -31.39 -10.39
N PRO A 214 -14.39 -32.13 -9.62
CA PRO A 214 -13.27 -31.53 -8.90
C PRO A 214 -12.20 -31.02 -9.87
N THR A 215 -11.48 -29.96 -9.51
CA THR A 215 -10.31 -29.49 -10.26
C THR A 215 -9.16 -30.48 -10.12
N GLU A 216 -8.63 -30.98 -11.23
CA GLU A 216 -7.50 -31.92 -11.24
C GLU A 216 -6.18 -31.18 -10.96
N TYR A 217 -5.66 -31.32 -9.74
CA TYR A 217 -4.40 -30.69 -9.34
C TYR A 217 -3.19 -31.59 -9.66
N VAL A 218 -2.38 -31.18 -10.63
CA VAL A 218 -1.08 -31.83 -10.91
C VAL A 218 -0.05 -31.35 -9.90
N HIS A 219 0.42 -32.25 -9.03
CA HIS A 219 1.47 -31.93 -8.06
C HIS A 219 2.80 -31.57 -8.77
N PRO A 220 3.56 -30.53 -8.34
CA PRO A 220 4.74 -30.04 -9.06
C PRO A 220 5.85 -31.09 -9.25
N ALA A 221 5.94 -32.10 -8.36
CA ALA A 221 6.86 -33.22 -8.52
C ALA A 221 6.55 -34.06 -9.78
N ASN A 222 5.27 -34.15 -10.18
CA ASN A 222 4.77 -35.00 -11.26
C ASN A 222 4.69 -34.25 -12.61
N ALA A 223 4.63 -32.92 -12.58
CA ALA A 223 4.61 -32.08 -13.79
C ALA A 223 5.91 -32.23 -14.61
N ALA A 224 5.82 -32.15 -15.94
CA ALA A 224 6.96 -32.22 -16.86
C ALA A 224 6.75 -31.42 -18.15
N GLY A 225 7.83 -31.15 -18.88
CA GLY A 225 7.79 -30.55 -20.21
C GLY A 225 7.09 -29.19 -20.24
N THR A 226 6.20 -29.02 -21.22
CA THR A 226 5.45 -27.78 -21.44
C THR A 226 4.43 -27.45 -20.34
N GLN A 227 4.12 -28.36 -19.41
CA GLN A 227 3.31 -28.03 -18.22
C GLN A 227 4.07 -27.08 -17.30
N ILE A 228 5.33 -27.41 -16.99
CA ILE A 228 6.21 -26.58 -16.15
C ILE A 228 6.49 -25.22 -16.80
N LEU A 229 6.67 -25.18 -18.12
CA LEU A 229 6.94 -23.93 -18.84
C LEU A 229 5.71 -23.02 -19.01
N ARG A 230 4.51 -23.51 -18.67
CA ARG A 230 3.25 -22.75 -18.73
C ARG A 230 2.73 -22.33 -17.36
N GLU A 231 3.08 -23.04 -16.29
CA GLU A 231 2.71 -22.70 -14.92
C GLU A 231 3.68 -21.64 -14.36
N PRO A 232 3.26 -20.37 -14.15
CA PRO A 232 4.17 -19.29 -13.81
C PRO A 232 4.86 -19.44 -12.45
N LEU A 233 4.32 -20.28 -11.56
CA LEU A 233 4.93 -20.62 -10.27
C LEU A 233 6.06 -21.66 -10.39
N TRP A 234 6.11 -22.43 -11.48
CA TRP A 234 7.11 -23.49 -11.68
C TRP A 234 8.14 -23.14 -12.76
N ASN A 235 7.80 -22.21 -13.67
CA ASN A 235 8.67 -21.80 -14.77
C ASN A 235 9.82 -20.89 -14.32
N LYS A 236 11.05 -21.44 -14.29
CA LYS A 236 12.29 -20.70 -13.99
C LYS A 236 12.92 -20.02 -15.22
N GLY A 237 12.32 -20.13 -16.40
CA GLY A 237 12.88 -19.62 -17.65
C GLY A 237 14.21 -20.31 -17.98
N LEU A 238 15.29 -19.53 -18.11
CA LEU A 238 16.63 -20.08 -18.36
C LEU A 238 17.37 -20.54 -17.10
N SER A 239 16.81 -20.34 -15.91
CA SER A 239 17.39 -20.71 -14.61
C SER A 239 17.07 -22.14 -14.13
N PHE A 240 16.55 -23.03 -14.99
CA PHE A 240 16.54 -24.47 -14.70
C PHE A 240 17.95 -25.06 -14.82
N SER A 241 18.40 -25.76 -13.78
CA SER A 241 19.66 -26.52 -13.75
C SER A 241 19.72 -27.63 -14.82
N PRO A 242 20.91 -28.14 -15.18
CA PRO A 242 21.05 -29.29 -16.08
C PRO A 242 20.21 -30.51 -15.63
N GLU A 243 20.21 -30.77 -14.32
CA GLU A 243 19.54 -31.90 -13.69
C GLU A 243 18.01 -31.75 -13.75
N GLU A 244 17.48 -30.55 -13.50
CA GLU A 244 16.06 -30.23 -13.74
C GLU A 244 15.71 -30.38 -15.23
N ARG A 245 16.54 -29.86 -16.14
CA ARG A 245 16.25 -29.92 -17.59
C ARG A 245 16.11 -31.35 -18.10
N VAL A 246 16.93 -32.27 -17.62
CA VAL A 246 16.82 -33.72 -17.92
C VAL A 246 15.62 -34.34 -17.20
N SER A 247 15.58 -34.26 -15.86
CA SER A 247 14.57 -34.97 -15.04
C SER A 247 13.13 -34.47 -15.25
N LYS A 248 12.95 -33.26 -15.79
CA LYS A 248 11.64 -32.66 -16.10
C LYS A 248 11.32 -32.58 -17.59
N ASN A 249 12.08 -33.26 -18.47
CA ASN A 249 11.85 -33.27 -19.92
C ASN A 249 11.83 -31.85 -20.55
N LEU A 250 12.74 -30.96 -20.12
CA LEU A 250 12.89 -29.60 -20.67
C LEU A 250 14.05 -29.47 -21.67
N THR A 251 14.94 -30.46 -21.74
CA THR A 251 16.02 -30.53 -22.74
C THR A 251 15.43 -30.44 -24.16
N GLY A 252 15.90 -29.47 -24.94
CA GLY A 252 15.37 -29.17 -26.28
C GLY A 252 14.14 -28.26 -26.32
N LEU A 253 13.42 -28.07 -25.19
CA LEU A 253 12.35 -27.08 -25.07
C LEU A 253 12.87 -25.67 -24.71
N LEU A 254 14.12 -25.59 -24.23
CA LEU A 254 14.81 -24.36 -23.84
C LEU A 254 16.15 -24.23 -24.58
N PRO A 255 16.60 -23.00 -24.89
CA PRO A 255 17.96 -22.72 -25.35
C PRO A 255 19.02 -23.37 -24.46
N HIS A 256 20.14 -23.82 -25.04
CA HIS A 256 21.20 -24.54 -24.32
C HIS A 256 21.81 -23.73 -23.15
N VAL A 257 21.88 -22.39 -23.29
CA VAL A 257 22.38 -21.50 -22.24
C VAL A 257 21.56 -21.62 -20.95
N ILE A 258 22.25 -21.53 -19.82
CA ILE A 258 21.67 -21.54 -18.47
C ILE A 258 22.08 -20.24 -17.78
N GLU A 259 21.15 -19.59 -17.09
CA GLU A 259 21.34 -18.21 -16.62
C GLU A 259 21.05 -18.03 -15.13
N SER A 260 21.74 -17.06 -14.51
CA SER A 260 21.37 -16.53 -13.19
C SER A 260 20.09 -15.69 -13.26
N LEU A 261 19.41 -15.53 -12.13
CA LEU A 261 18.29 -14.59 -12.05
C LEU A 261 18.75 -13.15 -12.34
N GLU A 262 19.95 -12.75 -11.90
CA GLU A 262 20.57 -11.46 -12.24
C GLU A 262 20.63 -11.22 -13.77
N THR A 263 21.06 -12.24 -14.54
CA THR A 263 21.12 -12.16 -16.01
C THR A 263 19.72 -12.00 -16.62
N GLN A 264 18.74 -12.73 -16.10
CA GLN A 264 17.35 -12.61 -16.54
C GLN A 264 16.74 -11.24 -16.15
N CYS A 265 17.07 -10.71 -14.98
CA CYS A 265 16.66 -9.37 -14.52
C CYS A 265 17.28 -8.27 -15.39
N ALA A 266 18.57 -8.37 -15.75
CA ALA A 266 19.22 -7.42 -16.65
C ALA A 266 18.58 -7.40 -18.06
N ARG A 267 18.10 -8.56 -18.54
CA ARG A 267 17.28 -8.63 -19.77
C ARG A 267 15.92 -7.96 -19.58
N ALA A 268 15.24 -8.20 -18.46
CA ALA A 268 13.94 -7.62 -18.17
C ALA A 268 14.00 -6.08 -18.03
N MET A 269 15.01 -5.54 -17.34
CA MET A 269 15.23 -4.09 -17.24
C MET A 269 15.46 -3.45 -18.62
N LYS A 270 16.26 -4.07 -19.50
CA LYS A 270 16.42 -3.59 -20.88
C LYS A 270 15.09 -3.54 -21.63
N MET A 271 14.22 -4.53 -21.46
CA MET A 271 12.88 -4.52 -22.06
C MET A 271 11.99 -3.42 -21.46
N ILE A 272 11.99 -3.22 -20.14
CA ILE A 272 11.26 -2.14 -19.45
C ILE A 272 11.72 -0.76 -19.95
N GLN A 273 13.02 -0.58 -20.19
CA GLN A 273 13.60 0.66 -20.70
C GLN A 273 13.18 0.97 -22.16
N THR A 274 12.71 -0.01 -22.95
CA THR A 274 12.11 0.24 -24.28
C THR A 274 10.66 0.73 -24.24
N ARG A 275 10.03 0.81 -23.05
CA ARG A 275 8.61 1.14 -22.90
C ARG A 275 8.44 2.62 -22.52
N GLN A 276 7.52 3.30 -23.21
CA GLN A 276 7.37 4.75 -23.15
C GLN A 276 6.54 5.20 -21.94
N THR A 277 5.36 4.61 -21.73
CA THR A 277 4.46 4.97 -20.62
C THR A 277 4.64 4.08 -19.40
N GLY A 278 4.15 4.53 -18.24
CA GLY A 278 4.05 3.69 -17.05
C GLY A 278 3.17 2.45 -17.28
N VAL A 279 2.07 2.60 -18.02
CA VAL A 279 1.15 1.50 -18.36
C VAL A 279 1.85 0.45 -19.24
N ASP A 280 2.64 0.85 -20.25
CA ASP A 280 3.42 -0.09 -21.08
C ASP A 280 4.41 -0.91 -20.23
N LYS A 281 5.04 -0.27 -19.24
CA LYS A 281 5.94 -0.95 -18.29
C LYS A 281 5.17 -1.89 -17.36
N TYR A 282 4.02 -1.47 -16.85
CA TYR A 282 3.11 -2.33 -16.07
C TYR A 282 2.65 -3.56 -16.86
N LEU A 283 2.24 -3.39 -18.12
CA LEU A 283 1.81 -4.52 -18.98
C LEU A 283 2.94 -5.52 -19.20
N TYR A 284 4.18 -5.05 -19.40
CA TYR A 284 5.35 -5.93 -19.45
C TYR A 284 5.59 -6.65 -18.11
N LEU A 285 5.46 -5.95 -16.98
CA LEU A 285 5.61 -6.53 -15.64
C LEU A 285 4.52 -7.56 -15.30
N SER A 286 3.25 -7.31 -15.66
CA SER A 286 2.18 -8.31 -15.52
C SER A 286 2.43 -9.50 -16.46
N SER A 287 2.90 -9.29 -17.68
CA SER A 287 3.27 -10.40 -18.59
C SER A 287 4.46 -11.22 -18.06
N LEU A 288 5.43 -10.58 -17.39
CA LEU A 288 6.52 -11.26 -16.70
C LEU A 288 5.99 -12.11 -15.53
N LYS A 289 5.14 -11.54 -14.67
CA LYS A 289 4.42 -12.26 -13.61
C LYS A 289 3.55 -13.41 -14.16
N ALA A 290 2.99 -13.24 -15.36
CA ALA A 290 2.18 -14.24 -16.07
C ALA A 290 2.98 -15.43 -16.63
N THR A 291 4.32 -15.38 -16.57
CA THR A 291 5.19 -16.36 -17.24
C THR A 291 6.31 -16.89 -16.35
N ASN A 292 6.85 -16.09 -15.44
CA ASN A 292 7.88 -16.49 -14.47
C ASN A 292 7.76 -15.63 -13.20
N THR A 293 7.16 -16.20 -12.16
CA THR A 293 6.84 -15.51 -10.90
C THR A 293 8.11 -15.16 -10.10
N ASP A 294 9.08 -16.08 -10.06
CA ASP A 294 10.37 -15.88 -9.41
C ASP A 294 11.11 -14.66 -9.99
N LEU A 295 11.15 -14.56 -11.32
CA LEU A 295 11.81 -13.47 -12.04
C LEU A 295 11.09 -12.13 -11.85
N PHE A 296 9.75 -12.10 -11.87
CA PHE A 296 8.99 -10.89 -11.57
C PHE A 296 9.31 -10.35 -10.16
N TYR A 297 9.26 -11.22 -9.14
CA TYR A 297 9.50 -10.77 -7.76
C TYR A 297 10.97 -10.46 -7.48
N ARG A 298 11.93 -11.21 -8.05
CA ARG A 298 13.35 -10.87 -7.96
C ARG A 298 13.63 -9.49 -8.56
N LEU A 299 13.10 -9.23 -9.75
CA LEU A 299 13.24 -7.95 -10.46
C LEU A 299 12.68 -6.79 -9.64
N LEU A 300 11.47 -6.95 -9.06
CA LEU A 300 10.83 -5.96 -8.20
C LEU A 300 11.61 -5.72 -6.89
N MET A 301 12.14 -6.78 -6.26
CA MET A 301 12.94 -6.67 -5.04
C MET A 301 14.25 -5.90 -5.28
N ASP A 302 14.94 -6.15 -6.38
CA ASP A 302 16.23 -5.51 -6.69
C ASP A 302 16.10 -4.06 -7.16
N ASN A 303 14.94 -3.68 -7.72
CA ASN A 303 14.73 -2.37 -8.35
C ASN A 303 13.54 -1.63 -7.71
N MET A 304 13.29 -1.84 -6.41
CA MET A 304 12.09 -1.38 -5.70
C MET A 304 11.79 0.12 -5.92
N ARG A 305 12.80 1.00 -5.93
CA ARG A 305 12.64 2.44 -6.18
C ARG A 305 12.09 2.75 -7.59
N GLU A 306 12.52 2.03 -8.62
CA GLU A 306 12.06 2.27 -10.01
C GLU A 306 10.75 1.53 -10.31
N LEU A 307 10.56 0.31 -9.78
CA LEU A 307 9.49 -0.58 -10.19
C LEU A 307 8.25 -0.58 -9.28
N MET A 308 8.38 -0.23 -7.99
CA MET A 308 7.20 -0.06 -7.13
C MET A 308 6.20 0.96 -7.70
N PRO A 309 6.61 2.16 -8.18
CA PRO A 309 5.67 3.14 -8.75
C PRO A 309 4.89 2.66 -9.99
N LEU A 310 5.33 1.55 -10.62
CA LEU A 310 4.70 0.95 -11.81
C LEU A 310 3.65 -0.10 -11.44
N VAL A 311 3.94 -0.96 -10.44
CA VAL A 311 3.00 -1.99 -9.94
C VAL A 311 2.05 -1.48 -8.85
N TYR A 312 2.24 -0.22 -8.44
CA TYR A 312 1.49 0.45 -7.38
C TYR A 312 1.31 1.94 -7.72
N THR A 313 1.06 2.81 -6.73
CA THR A 313 0.81 4.24 -6.98
C THR A 313 2.08 4.95 -7.50
N PRO A 314 1.99 5.79 -8.57
CA PRO A 314 0.76 6.26 -9.20
C PRO A 314 0.20 5.34 -10.31
N THR A 315 1.04 4.60 -11.05
CA THR A 315 0.65 3.96 -12.32
C THR A 315 -0.48 2.94 -12.20
N ILE A 316 -0.63 2.27 -11.05
CA ILE A 316 -1.76 1.36 -10.83
C ILE A 316 -3.12 2.09 -10.93
N GLY A 317 -3.17 3.40 -10.67
CA GLY A 317 -4.36 4.22 -10.89
C GLY A 317 -4.70 4.37 -12.37
N ASP A 318 -3.71 4.63 -13.22
CA ASP A 318 -3.87 4.72 -14.69
C ASP A 318 -4.28 3.37 -15.29
N VAL A 319 -3.78 2.28 -14.71
CA VAL A 319 -4.20 0.90 -15.02
C VAL A 319 -5.65 0.67 -14.60
N CYS A 320 -6.05 1.09 -13.39
CA CYS A 320 -7.44 0.96 -12.93
C CYS A 320 -8.41 1.82 -13.77
N LEU A 321 -8.00 2.99 -14.27
CA LEU A 321 -8.84 3.78 -15.18
C LEU A 321 -9.13 3.07 -16.52
N GLN A 322 -8.31 2.10 -16.92
CA GLN A 322 -8.36 1.44 -18.22
C GLN A 322 -8.47 -0.10 -18.11
N TYR A 323 -8.71 -0.64 -16.91
CA TYR A 323 -8.46 -2.07 -16.62
C TYR A 323 -9.20 -3.03 -17.55
N SER A 324 -10.47 -2.75 -17.88
CA SER A 324 -11.25 -3.54 -18.82
C SER A 324 -10.64 -3.57 -20.24
N THR A 325 -10.18 -2.42 -20.74
CA THR A 325 -9.48 -2.29 -22.04
C THR A 325 -8.11 -2.96 -22.04
N LEU A 326 -7.43 -2.99 -20.89
CA LEU A 326 -6.11 -3.59 -20.70
C LEU A 326 -6.17 -5.09 -20.32
N TYR A 327 -7.37 -5.67 -20.21
CA TYR A 327 -7.55 -7.02 -19.71
C TYR A 327 -7.06 -8.07 -20.71
N THR A 328 -6.08 -8.87 -20.28
CA THR A 328 -5.47 -9.94 -21.09
C THR A 328 -5.64 -11.33 -20.50
N ARG A 329 -5.88 -11.43 -19.18
CA ARG A 329 -5.99 -12.68 -18.41
C ARG A 329 -6.62 -12.40 -17.04
N PRO A 330 -7.29 -13.37 -16.41
CA PRO A 330 -7.69 -13.25 -15.02
C PRO A 330 -6.46 -13.21 -14.10
N GLU A 331 -6.46 -12.30 -13.13
CA GLU A 331 -5.45 -12.25 -12.06
C GLU A 331 -6.07 -12.36 -10.65
N ALA A 332 -7.40 -12.41 -10.55
CA ALA A 332 -8.16 -12.28 -9.31
C ALA A 332 -9.42 -13.16 -9.29
N LEU A 333 -10.06 -13.24 -8.12
CA LEU A 333 -11.39 -13.83 -7.97
C LEU A 333 -12.46 -12.74 -8.08
N TYR A 334 -13.29 -12.82 -9.12
CA TYR A 334 -14.37 -11.87 -9.40
C TYR A 334 -15.68 -12.44 -8.84
N ILE A 335 -16.24 -11.80 -7.82
CA ILE A 335 -17.44 -12.28 -7.10
C ILE A 335 -18.58 -11.32 -7.40
N SER A 336 -19.50 -11.70 -8.29
CA SER A 336 -20.66 -10.88 -8.62
C SER A 336 -21.76 -10.99 -7.58
N ILE A 337 -22.41 -9.87 -7.23
CA ILE A 337 -23.59 -9.88 -6.35
C ILE A 337 -24.74 -10.70 -6.93
N LYS A 338 -24.84 -10.78 -8.27
CA LYS A 338 -25.79 -11.68 -8.97
C LYS A 338 -25.56 -13.16 -8.64
N GLN A 339 -24.37 -13.53 -8.16
CA GLN A 339 -23.96 -14.89 -7.79
C GLN A 339 -23.75 -15.07 -6.28
N ARG A 340 -24.22 -14.16 -5.41
CA ARG A 340 -23.91 -14.14 -3.95
C ARG A 340 -24.19 -15.45 -3.19
N LYS A 341 -25.20 -16.23 -3.60
CA LYS A 341 -25.46 -17.58 -3.05
C LYS A 341 -24.32 -18.60 -3.27
N SER A 342 -23.43 -18.34 -4.23
CA SER A 342 -22.40 -19.27 -4.70
C SER A 342 -20.97 -18.93 -4.23
N ILE A 343 -20.80 -17.96 -3.32
CA ILE A 343 -19.46 -17.48 -2.88
C ILE A 343 -18.57 -18.63 -2.40
N ARG A 344 -19.13 -19.59 -1.67
CA ARG A 344 -18.43 -20.80 -1.20
C ARG A 344 -17.82 -21.61 -2.35
N THR A 345 -18.56 -21.82 -3.43
CA THR A 345 -18.05 -22.51 -4.63
C THR A 345 -17.03 -21.66 -5.37
N MET A 346 -17.25 -20.35 -5.49
CA MET A 346 -16.31 -19.44 -6.16
C MET A 346 -14.96 -19.36 -5.42
N LEU A 347 -14.96 -19.32 -4.08
CA LEU A 347 -13.75 -19.43 -3.26
C LEU A 347 -13.05 -20.78 -3.49
N ARG A 348 -13.79 -21.89 -3.53
CA ARG A 348 -13.27 -23.26 -3.81
C ARG A 348 -12.84 -23.50 -5.26
N ASN A 349 -13.04 -22.54 -6.17
CA ASN A 349 -12.50 -22.57 -7.53
C ASN A 349 -11.08 -21.97 -7.63
N TRP A 350 -10.57 -21.32 -6.58
CA TRP A 350 -9.21 -20.76 -6.59
C TRP A 350 -8.16 -21.89 -6.63
N PRO A 351 -7.15 -21.84 -7.52
CA PRO A 351 -6.23 -22.96 -7.72
C PRO A 351 -5.23 -23.15 -6.56
N CYS A 352 -4.96 -22.12 -5.76
CA CYS A 352 -4.10 -22.22 -4.58
C CYS A 352 -4.93 -22.64 -3.37
N LEU A 353 -4.75 -23.87 -2.89
CA LEU A 353 -5.63 -24.50 -1.90
C LEU A 353 -5.70 -23.84 -0.51
N ASN A 354 -4.68 -23.04 -0.14
CA ASN A 354 -4.56 -22.47 1.21
C ASN A 354 -3.98 -21.05 1.17
N PRO A 355 -4.72 -20.05 0.67
CA PRO A 355 -4.34 -18.64 0.79
C PRO A 355 -4.30 -18.22 2.26
N GLU A 356 -3.33 -17.38 2.63
CA GLU A 356 -3.17 -16.85 4.00
C GLU A 356 -3.51 -15.37 4.07
N ILE A 357 -3.61 -14.67 2.92
CA ILE A 357 -4.14 -13.30 2.85
C ILE A 357 -4.89 -13.03 1.55
N CYS A 358 -6.02 -12.34 1.68
CA CYS A 358 -6.68 -11.66 0.56
C CYS A 358 -6.70 -10.14 0.75
N VAL A 359 -6.61 -9.43 -0.36
CA VAL A 359 -7.00 -8.01 -0.45
C VAL A 359 -8.30 -7.98 -1.25
N VAL A 360 -9.33 -7.34 -0.70
CA VAL A 360 -10.67 -7.27 -1.28
C VAL A 360 -11.14 -5.82 -1.40
N THR A 361 -11.75 -5.50 -2.54
CA THR A 361 -12.37 -4.21 -2.82
C THR A 361 -13.72 -4.40 -3.53
N ASP A 362 -14.61 -3.43 -3.45
CA ASP A 362 -15.76 -3.29 -4.38
C ASP A 362 -15.53 -2.20 -5.45
N GLY A 363 -14.35 -1.56 -5.45
CA GLY A 363 -13.98 -0.48 -6.35
C GLY A 363 -14.82 0.79 -6.22
N SER A 364 -15.50 1.02 -5.09
CA SER A 364 -16.36 2.20 -4.90
C SER A 364 -15.60 3.50 -4.60
N ARG A 365 -14.35 3.42 -4.14
CA ARG A 365 -13.49 4.59 -3.89
C ARG A 365 -12.02 4.23 -4.14
N ILE A 366 -11.67 4.00 -5.40
CA ILE A 366 -10.29 3.72 -5.81
C ILE A 366 -9.44 4.98 -5.68
N LEU A 367 -8.47 4.97 -4.75
CA LEU A 367 -7.52 6.06 -4.50
C LEU A 367 -8.26 7.43 -4.38
N GLY A 368 -7.80 8.44 -5.14
CA GLY A 368 -8.49 9.71 -5.36
C GLY A 368 -9.30 9.78 -6.66
N LEU A 369 -9.59 8.63 -7.29
CA LEU A 369 -10.21 8.51 -8.62
C LEU A 369 -11.71 8.23 -8.55
N GLY A 370 -12.21 7.68 -7.44
CA GLY A 370 -13.65 7.46 -7.19
C GLY A 370 -14.13 6.05 -7.53
N ASP A 371 -15.40 5.93 -7.95
CA ASP A 371 -16.00 4.64 -8.29
C ASP A 371 -15.50 4.15 -9.66
N LEU A 372 -14.82 2.99 -9.67
CA LEU A 372 -14.39 2.30 -10.88
C LEU A 372 -15.00 0.88 -11.01
N GLY A 373 -15.75 0.40 -10.00
CA GLY A 373 -16.31 -0.95 -9.99
C GLY A 373 -15.24 -2.03 -10.17
N VAL A 374 -15.50 -3.01 -11.04
CA VAL A 374 -14.58 -4.15 -11.29
C VAL A 374 -13.18 -3.70 -11.72
N ASN A 375 -13.06 -2.57 -12.42
CA ASN A 375 -11.77 -2.03 -12.83
C ASN A 375 -10.83 -1.70 -11.64
N GLY A 376 -11.38 -1.52 -10.44
CA GLY A 376 -10.61 -1.30 -9.21
C GLY A 376 -9.78 -2.49 -8.72
N VAL A 377 -9.99 -3.70 -9.27
CA VAL A 377 -9.27 -4.91 -8.85
C VAL A 377 -7.75 -4.82 -9.00
N GLY A 378 -7.24 -3.92 -9.87
CA GLY A 378 -5.82 -3.61 -10.01
C GLY A 378 -5.15 -3.24 -8.67
N ILE A 379 -5.85 -2.56 -7.76
CA ILE A 379 -5.32 -2.22 -6.44
C ILE A 379 -5.10 -3.48 -5.60
N SER A 380 -6.04 -4.43 -5.60
CA SER A 380 -5.90 -5.69 -4.87
C SER A 380 -4.73 -6.54 -5.41
N ILE A 381 -4.55 -6.55 -6.73
CA ILE A 381 -3.42 -7.21 -7.40
C ILE A 381 -2.08 -6.55 -7.03
N GLY A 382 -2.02 -5.21 -7.03
CA GLY A 382 -0.82 -4.44 -6.67
C GLY A 382 -0.43 -4.57 -5.20
N LYS A 383 -1.39 -4.44 -4.27
CA LYS A 383 -1.16 -4.63 -2.82
C LYS A 383 -0.59 -6.02 -2.52
N LEU A 384 -1.12 -7.08 -3.14
CA LEU A 384 -0.61 -8.45 -2.96
C LEU A 384 0.75 -8.69 -3.63
N ALA A 385 1.06 -8.01 -4.75
CA ALA A 385 2.42 -7.98 -5.27
C ALA A 385 3.41 -7.35 -4.27
N LEU A 386 3.00 -6.33 -3.52
CA LEU A 386 3.81 -5.72 -2.47
C LEU A 386 3.87 -6.58 -1.19
N TYR A 387 2.85 -7.38 -0.85
CA TYR A 387 2.99 -8.39 0.20
C TYR A 387 4.12 -9.39 -0.08
N THR A 388 4.26 -9.83 -1.33
CA THR A 388 5.37 -10.71 -1.73
C THR A 388 6.69 -9.95 -1.85
N GLY A 389 6.71 -8.78 -2.49
CA GLY A 389 7.95 -8.00 -2.70
C GLY A 389 8.53 -7.39 -1.42
N ALA A 390 7.68 -6.77 -0.59
CA ALA A 390 8.08 -6.08 0.63
C ALA A 390 8.03 -6.96 1.88
N ALA A 391 7.14 -7.94 2.03
CA ALA A 391 7.17 -8.84 3.20
C ALA A 391 7.68 -10.25 2.89
N GLY A 392 7.48 -10.76 1.67
CA GLY A 392 7.80 -12.14 1.33
C GLY A 392 6.74 -13.14 1.77
N ILE A 393 5.46 -12.73 1.81
CA ILE A 393 4.38 -13.71 1.74
C ILE A 393 4.48 -14.43 0.38
N HIS A 394 4.44 -15.77 0.38
CA HIS A 394 4.59 -16.57 -0.84
C HIS A 394 3.48 -16.27 -1.85
N PRO A 395 3.73 -16.22 -3.17
CA PRO A 395 2.71 -15.87 -4.17
C PRO A 395 1.42 -16.69 -4.07
N GLU A 396 1.53 -18.02 -3.91
CA GLU A 396 0.40 -18.95 -3.72
C GLU A 396 -0.45 -18.66 -2.46
N LYS A 397 0.08 -17.88 -1.52
CA LYS A 397 -0.60 -17.51 -0.28
C LYS A 397 -1.43 -16.23 -0.42
N THR A 398 -1.45 -15.64 -1.60
CA THR A 398 -2.18 -14.41 -1.92
C THR A 398 -3.44 -14.69 -2.76
N LEU A 399 -4.51 -13.94 -2.49
CA LEU A 399 -5.79 -14.02 -3.21
C LEU A 399 -6.39 -12.61 -3.40
N PRO A 400 -6.24 -11.96 -4.58
CA PRO A 400 -6.93 -10.71 -4.86
C PRO A 400 -8.40 -10.98 -5.19
N ILE A 401 -9.30 -10.19 -4.62
CA ILE A 401 -10.76 -10.36 -4.76
C ILE A 401 -11.40 -9.03 -5.16
N VAL A 402 -12.38 -9.07 -6.06
CA VAL A 402 -13.28 -7.93 -6.30
C VAL A 402 -14.74 -8.34 -6.14
N LEU A 403 -15.48 -7.57 -5.35
CA LEU A 403 -16.92 -7.73 -5.12
C LEU A 403 -17.68 -6.84 -6.11
N ASP A 404 -18.22 -7.43 -7.17
CA ASP A 404 -18.93 -6.69 -8.20
C ASP A 404 -20.39 -6.44 -7.79
N CYS A 405 -20.59 -5.24 -7.24
CA CYS A 405 -21.88 -4.67 -6.90
C CYS A 405 -22.48 -3.80 -8.04
N GLY A 406 -21.87 -3.79 -9.24
CA GLY A 406 -22.08 -2.73 -10.23
C GLY A 406 -21.28 -1.45 -9.91
N THR A 407 -21.53 -0.38 -10.66
CA THR A 407 -20.81 0.90 -10.52
C THR A 407 -21.74 2.09 -10.77
N ASN A 408 -21.49 3.18 -10.05
CA ASN A 408 -22.22 4.44 -10.26
C ASN A 408 -21.59 5.30 -11.37
N ASN A 409 -20.42 4.94 -11.89
CA ASN A 409 -19.66 5.67 -12.90
C ASN A 409 -20.29 5.54 -14.30
N GLU A 410 -20.82 6.64 -14.85
CA GLU A 410 -21.47 6.65 -16.17
C GLU A 410 -20.55 6.26 -17.32
N ASN A 411 -19.24 6.55 -17.23
CA ASN A 411 -18.30 6.21 -18.29
C ASN A 411 -18.12 4.69 -18.38
N ASN A 412 -17.98 4.02 -17.24
CA ASN A 412 -17.88 2.55 -17.18
C ASN A 412 -19.17 1.86 -17.65
N LEU A 413 -20.33 2.38 -17.26
CA LEU A 413 -21.61 1.82 -17.69
C LEU A 413 -21.79 1.89 -19.22
N LYS A 414 -21.30 2.98 -19.85
CA LYS A 414 -21.40 3.24 -21.29
C LYS A 414 -20.26 2.66 -22.13
N ASP A 415 -19.09 2.40 -21.53
CA ASP A 415 -17.93 1.79 -22.21
C ASP A 415 -18.24 0.34 -22.60
N PRO A 416 -18.30 -0.02 -23.90
CA PRO A 416 -18.62 -1.38 -24.35
C PRO A 416 -17.59 -2.43 -23.92
N LEU A 417 -16.38 -2.05 -23.47
CA LEU A 417 -15.38 -2.99 -22.99
C LEU A 417 -15.49 -3.30 -21.49
N TYR A 418 -16.22 -2.49 -20.71
CA TYR A 418 -16.35 -2.67 -19.26
C TYR A 418 -16.80 -4.08 -18.85
N LEU A 419 -16.00 -4.72 -17.98
CA LEU A 419 -16.12 -6.13 -17.59
C LEU A 419 -17.01 -6.39 -16.36
N GLY A 420 -17.45 -5.34 -15.66
CA GLY A 420 -18.35 -5.48 -14.50
C GLY A 420 -19.82 -5.34 -14.86
N LEU A 421 -20.71 -5.57 -13.89
CA LEU A 421 -22.15 -5.42 -14.07
C LEU A 421 -22.52 -3.99 -14.52
N ARG A 422 -23.28 -3.88 -15.62
CA ARG A 422 -23.79 -2.62 -16.20
C ARG A 422 -25.00 -2.07 -15.45
N GLN A 423 -24.92 -2.03 -14.12
CA GLN A 423 -25.95 -1.51 -13.24
C GLN A 423 -25.37 -0.53 -12.21
N LYS A 424 -26.20 0.40 -11.73
CA LYS A 424 -25.89 1.19 -10.53
C LYS A 424 -25.73 0.29 -9.31
N ARG A 425 -24.95 0.74 -8.32
CA ARG A 425 -24.79 0.02 -7.06
C ARG A 425 -26.14 -0.07 -6.34
N PRO A 426 -26.50 -1.24 -5.75
CA PRO A 426 -27.74 -1.39 -4.99
C PRO A 426 -27.66 -0.64 -3.66
N SER A 427 -28.74 -0.67 -2.87
CA SER A 427 -28.78 0.04 -1.59
C SER A 427 -27.66 -0.40 -0.63
N PRO A 428 -27.20 0.48 0.30
CA PRO A 428 -26.16 0.13 1.27
C PRO A 428 -26.49 -1.12 2.10
N GLN A 429 -27.78 -1.39 2.35
CA GLN A 429 -28.26 -2.59 3.05
C GLN A 429 -27.95 -3.86 2.24
N VAL A 430 -28.28 -3.87 0.94
CA VAL A 430 -28.01 -5.01 0.05
C VAL A 430 -26.51 -5.22 -0.15
N GLN A 431 -25.71 -4.14 -0.17
CA GLN A 431 -24.24 -4.23 -0.15
C GLN A 431 -23.71 -4.80 1.18
N GLN A 432 -24.31 -4.46 2.32
CA GLN A 432 -23.94 -5.00 3.64
C GLN A 432 -24.26 -6.50 3.75
N GLU A 433 -25.44 -6.95 3.34
CA GLU A 433 -25.80 -8.38 3.35
C GLU A 433 -24.86 -9.23 2.47
N PHE A 434 -24.50 -8.72 1.29
CA PHE A 434 -23.56 -9.40 0.40
C PHE A 434 -22.15 -9.48 1.03
N MET A 435 -21.74 -8.45 1.76
CA MET A 435 -20.50 -8.47 2.54
C MET A 435 -20.58 -9.46 3.73
N ASP A 436 -21.73 -9.58 4.40
CA ASP A 436 -21.95 -10.57 5.46
C ASP A 436 -21.79 -12.00 4.91
N GLU A 437 -22.45 -12.29 3.78
CA GLU A 437 -22.36 -13.58 3.07
C GLU A 437 -20.92 -13.89 2.62
N PHE A 438 -20.18 -12.87 2.16
CA PHE A 438 -18.78 -13.00 1.79
C PHE A 438 -17.87 -13.32 2.98
N MET A 439 -18.00 -12.59 4.09
CA MET A 439 -17.13 -12.78 5.26
C MET A 439 -17.33 -14.15 5.92
N GLU A 440 -18.57 -14.60 6.10
CA GLU A 440 -18.83 -15.94 6.66
C GLU A 440 -18.47 -17.05 5.67
N ALA A 441 -18.55 -16.83 4.35
CA ALA A 441 -18.06 -17.79 3.36
C ALA A 441 -16.52 -17.89 3.34
N VAL A 442 -15.80 -16.77 3.49
CA VAL A 442 -14.34 -16.75 3.66
C VAL A 442 -13.93 -17.50 4.92
N LYS A 443 -14.61 -17.24 6.05
CA LYS A 443 -14.37 -17.89 7.34
C LYS A 443 -14.65 -19.40 7.34
N GLU A 444 -15.60 -19.87 6.53
CA GLU A 444 -15.85 -21.30 6.32
C GLU A 444 -14.79 -21.96 5.42
N VAL A 445 -14.46 -21.35 4.28
CA VAL A 445 -13.61 -21.98 3.25
C VAL A 445 -12.11 -21.83 3.58
N TYR A 446 -11.72 -20.67 4.11
CA TYR A 446 -10.33 -20.29 4.39
C TYR A 446 -10.21 -19.67 5.80
N PRO A 447 -10.47 -20.44 6.89
CA PRO A 447 -10.53 -19.93 8.27
C PRO A 447 -9.23 -19.26 8.75
N GLU A 448 -8.09 -19.60 8.15
CA GLU A 448 -6.79 -19.01 8.49
C GLU A 448 -6.44 -17.74 7.69
N MET A 449 -7.20 -17.40 6.65
CA MET A 449 -6.89 -16.27 5.76
C MET A 449 -7.18 -14.92 6.43
N VAL A 450 -6.22 -14.01 6.34
CA VAL A 450 -6.38 -12.60 6.72
C VAL A 450 -7.10 -11.83 5.61
N VAL A 451 -8.08 -10.99 5.97
CA VAL A 451 -8.87 -10.18 5.03
C VAL A 451 -8.50 -8.70 5.17
N GLN A 452 -7.83 -8.14 4.16
CA GLN A 452 -7.60 -6.70 4.04
C GLN A 452 -8.69 -6.05 3.19
N PHE A 453 -9.49 -5.17 3.79
CA PHE A 453 -10.44 -4.31 3.09
C PHE A 453 -9.72 -3.11 2.48
N GLU A 454 -10.03 -2.77 1.22
CA GLU A 454 -9.27 -1.78 0.44
C GLU A 454 -10.17 -0.94 -0.49
N ASP A 455 -9.96 0.38 -0.54
CA ASP A 455 -10.58 1.31 -1.51
C ASP A 455 -12.13 1.24 -1.55
N PHE A 456 -12.74 0.94 -0.40
CA PHE A 456 -14.18 1.06 -0.18
C PHE A 456 -14.56 2.53 0.10
N GLU A 457 -15.77 2.91 -0.30
CA GLU A 457 -16.41 4.16 0.14
C GLU A 457 -16.37 4.29 1.67
N SER A 458 -16.03 5.47 2.18
CA SER A 458 -15.57 5.60 3.57
C SER A 458 -16.57 5.19 4.65
N GLU A 459 -17.87 5.36 4.44
CA GLU A 459 -18.87 4.91 5.44
C GLU A 459 -18.99 3.38 5.47
N LYS A 460 -18.85 2.70 4.32
CA LYS A 460 -18.73 1.23 4.25
C LYS A 460 -17.42 0.75 4.85
N ALA A 461 -16.30 1.42 4.59
CA ALA A 461 -14.99 1.05 5.14
C ALA A 461 -14.99 1.00 6.69
N PHE A 462 -15.56 2.03 7.34
CA PHE A 462 -15.76 2.01 8.79
C PHE A 462 -16.79 0.95 9.23
N GLY A 463 -17.97 0.89 8.58
CA GLY A 463 -19.03 -0.04 8.96
C GLY A 463 -18.62 -1.51 8.89
N TYR A 464 -17.87 -1.90 7.86
CA TYR A 464 -17.31 -3.24 7.73
C TYR A 464 -16.22 -3.50 8.76
N LEU A 465 -15.28 -2.55 8.97
CA LEU A 465 -14.24 -2.72 9.97
C LEU A 465 -14.84 -2.94 11.37
N ASP A 466 -15.72 -2.06 11.82
CA ASP A 466 -16.31 -2.13 13.17
C ASP A 466 -17.22 -3.35 13.36
N ARG A 467 -17.82 -3.88 12.28
CA ARG A 467 -18.63 -5.11 12.31
C ARG A 467 -17.80 -6.40 12.40
N TYR A 468 -16.66 -6.48 11.72
CA TYR A 468 -15.92 -7.74 11.54
C TYR A 468 -14.66 -7.87 12.41
N ARG A 469 -14.02 -6.76 12.82
CA ARG A 469 -12.73 -6.73 13.56
C ARG A 469 -12.63 -7.58 14.84
N HIS A 470 -13.76 -7.95 15.43
CA HIS A 470 -13.82 -8.74 16.66
C HIS A 470 -14.18 -10.22 16.42
N THR A 471 -14.60 -10.58 15.21
CA THR A 471 -15.16 -11.90 14.85
C THR A 471 -14.47 -12.57 13.65
N HIS A 472 -13.58 -11.85 12.97
CA HIS A 472 -12.85 -12.27 11.77
C HIS A 472 -11.40 -11.78 11.82
N LYS A 473 -10.51 -12.45 11.05
CA LYS A 473 -9.11 -12.06 10.85
C LYS A 473 -8.98 -10.90 9.86
N CYS A 474 -9.58 -9.74 10.13
CA CYS A 474 -9.66 -8.64 9.17
C CYS A 474 -9.11 -7.30 9.67
N PHE A 475 -8.68 -6.46 8.73
CA PHE A 475 -8.33 -5.06 8.94
C PHE A 475 -8.62 -4.24 7.65
N ASN A 476 -8.59 -2.91 7.72
CA ASN A 476 -8.74 -2.03 6.55
C ASN A 476 -7.53 -1.12 6.40
N ASP A 477 -6.91 -1.08 5.21
CA ASP A 477 -5.66 -0.33 5.01
C ASP A 477 -5.89 1.20 4.98
N ASP A 478 -6.98 1.66 4.32
CA ASP A 478 -7.37 3.08 4.29
C ASP A 478 -7.48 3.71 5.69
N VAL A 479 -8.02 2.97 6.66
CA VAL A 479 -8.29 3.45 8.03
C VAL A 479 -7.18 3.09 9.01
N GLN A 480 -6.73 1.84 9.02
CA GLN A 480 -5.74 1.36 9.99
C GLN A 480 -4.32 1.53 9.48
N GLY A 481 -4.01 1.12 8.25
CA GLY A 481 -2.68 1.26 7.64
C GLY A 481 -2.27 2.73 7.42
N THR A 482 -3.17 3.57 6.92
CA THR A 482 -2.91 5.00 6.71
C THR A 482 -2.63 5.72 8.03
N GLY A 483 -3.43 5.48 9.07
CA GLY A 483 -3.18 6.04 10.39
C GLY A 483 -1.88 5.51 11.00
N ALA A 484 -1.55 4.24 10.77
CA ALA A 484 -0.34 3.63 11.31
C ALA A 484 0.94 4.14 10.62
N VAL A 485 0.96 4.34 9.31
CA VAL A 485 2.13 4.93 8.64
C VAL A 485 2.30 6.39 9.07
N VAL A 486 1.22 7.18 9.09
CA VAL A 486 1.29 8.59 9.51
C VAL A 486 1.69 8.71 10.98
N LEU A 487 1.23 7.81 11.84
CA LEU A 487 1.69 7.70 13.23
C LEU A 487 3.19 7.35 13.29
N GLY A 488 3.66 6.38 12.51
CA GLY A 488 5.08 6.03 12.43
C GLY A 488 5.95 7.22 12.07
N GLY A 489 5.57 7.96 11.02
CA GLY A 489 6.25 9.21 10.67
C GLY A 489 6.12 10.28 11.76
N TYR A 490 4.95 10.42 12.39
CA TYR A 490 4.74 11.40 13.45
C TYR A 490 5.61 11.13 14.69
N ILE A 491 5.81 9.87 15.08
CA ILE A 491 6.73 9.49 16.17
C ILE A 491 8.15 9.98 15.84
N GLY A 492 8.64 9.68 14.64
CA GLY A 492 9.95 10.16 14.18
C GLY A 492 10.03 11.69 14.11
N ALA A 493 8.97 12.34 13.63
CA ALA A 493 8.91 13.78 13.49
C ALA A 493 8.88 14.51 14.84
N VAL A 494 8.15 14.02 15.85
CA VAL A 494 8.18 14.58 17.22
C VAL A 494 9.58 14.48 17.82
N ASN A 495 10.26 13.34 17.64
CA ASN A 495 11.64 13.15 18.12
C ASN A 495 12.63 14.12 17.43
N LEU A 496 12.40 14.46 16.16
CA LEU A 496 13.22 15.41 15.40
C LEU A 496 12.79 16.89 15.57
N SER A 497 11.60 17.18 16.10
CA SER A 497 11.04 18.54 16.07
C SER A 497 11.57 19.48 17.15
N GLY A 498 12.18 18.95 18.21
CA GLY A 498 12.63 19.74 19.37
C GLY A 498 11.48 20.39 20.18
N VAL A 499 10.22 20.08 19.83
CA VAL A 499 9.02 20.57 20.54
C VAL A 499 8.57 19.47 21.51
N PRO A 500 8.54 19.73 22.83
CA PRO A 500 8.10 18.75 23.83
C PRO A 500 6.70 18.19 23.50
N LEU A 501 6.47 16.93 23.83
CA LEU A 501 5.23 16.21 23.52
C LEU A 501 4.00 16.94 24.07
N GLU A 502 4.15 17.53 25.26
CA GLU A 502 3.15 18.27 25.99
C GLU A 502 2.80 19.61 25.32
N GLU A 503 3.74 20.17 24.55
CA GLU A 503 3.58 21.42 23.79
C GLU A 503 3.05 21.23 22.37
N GLN A 504 2.95 19.99 21.88
CA GLN A 504 2.50 19.70 20.52
C GLN A 504 1.06 20.19 20.28
N ARG A 505 0.82 20.84 19.14
CA ARG A 505 -0.50 21.33 18.70
C ARG A 505 -0.68 20.99 17.22
N LEU A 506 -1.66 20.15 16.93
CA LEU A 506 -1.86 19.54 15.62
C LEU A 506 -3.08 20.14 14.92
N VAL A 507 -2.87 20.80 13.78
CA VAL A 507 -3.94 21.22 12.87
C VAL A 507 -4.07 20.19 11.75
N PHE A 508 -5.28 19.67 11.58
CA PHE A 508 -5.66 18.74 10.51
C PHE A 508 -6.54 19.46 9.50
N MET A 509 -6.02 19.74 8.31
CA MET A 509 -6.80 20.27 7.21
C MET A 509 -7.45 19.09 6.46
N GLY A 510 -8.77 18.98 6.56
CA GLY A 510 -9.55 17.86 6.03
C GLY A 510 -10.15 16.96 7.12
N ALA A 511 -11.23 17.42 7.76
CA ALA A 511 -11.99 16.65 8.77
C ALA A 511 -12.86 15.50 8.19
N GLY A 512 -12.41 14.84 7.11
CA GLY A 512 -13.06 13.68 6.51
C GLY A 512 -12.76 12.37 7.23
N SER A 513 -13.13 11.25 6.61
CA SER A 513 -12.87 9.89 7.09
C SER A 513 -11.39 9.64 7.41
N ALA A 514 -10.50 9.86 6.43
CA ALA A 514 -9.06 9.71 6.61
C ALA A 514 -8.52 10.65 7.71
N GLY A 515 -8.90 11.93 7.69
CA GLY A 515 -8.49 12.91 8.71
C GLY A 515 -8.86 12.51 10.14
N VAL A 516 -10.11 12.09 10.36
CA VAL A 516 -10.57 11.61 11.66
C VAL A 516 -9.92 10.28 12.05
N GLY A 517 -9.72 9.35 11.11
CA GLY A 517 -9.05 8.06 11.35
C GLY A 517 -7.59 8.22 11.78
N VAL A 518 -6.82 9.00 11.03
CA VAL A 518 -5.43 9.35 11.37
C VAL A 518 -5.36 10.09 12.71
N ALA A 519 -6.21 11.10 12.92
CA ALA A 519 -6.23 11.85 14.18
C ALA A 519 -6.58 10.95 15.39
N LYS A 520 -7.46 9.95 15.25
CA LYS A 520 -7.75 8.98 16.31
C LYS A 520 -6.53 8.12 16.68
N GLN A 521 -5.75 7.66 15.70
CA GLN A 521 -4.52 6.91 15.99
C GLN A 521 -3.44 7.79 16.64
N LEU A 522 -3.34 9.07 16.24
CA LEU A 522 -2.43 9.99 16.92
C LEU A 522 -2.91 10.37 18.33
N VAL A 523 -4.22 10.35 18.65
CA VAL A 523 -4.71 10.44 20.04
C VAL A 523 -4.20 9.26 20.87
N GLU A 524 -4.21 8.04 20.31
CA GLU A 524 -3.72 6.83 20.99
C GLU A 524 -2.25 6.97 21.43
N TYR A 525 -1.41 7.56 20.59
CA TYR A 525 0.00 7.84 20.87
C TYR A 525 0.24 8.71 22.12
N TYR A 526 -0.63 9.70 22.37
CA TYR A 526 -0.62 10.50 23.58
C TYR A 526 -1.12 9.72 24.80
N THR A 527 -2.23 8.99 24.65
CA THR A 527 -2.80 8.24 25.79
C THR A 527 -1.87 7.15 26.32
N ARG A 528 -1.16 6.45 25.42
CA ARG A 528 -0.11 5.49 25.75
C ARG A 528 1.15 6.10 26.39
N ARG A 529 1.22 7.44 26.48
CA ARG A 529 2.26 8.21 27.19
C ARG A 529 1.73 8.89 28.45
N GLY A 530 0.54 8.52 28.92
CA GLY A 530 0.00 8.91 30.22
C GLY A 530 -1.00 10.05 30.21
N LEU A 531 -1.29 10.67 29.06
CA LEU A 531 -2.37 11.66 28.96
C LEU A 531 -3.74 10.96 29.01
N SER A 532 -4.75 11.58 29.62
CA SER A 532 -6.13 11.13 29.44
C SER A 532 -6.58 11.34 27.98
N GLU A 533 -7.64 10.63 27.56
CA GLU A 533 -8.23 10.81 26.22
C GLU A 533 -8.65 12.28 25.97
N ALA A 534 -9.12 12.98 27.00
CA ALA A 534 -9.51 14.38 26.92
C ALA A 534 -8.30 15.30 26.69
N GLU A 535 -7.21 15.12 27.44
CA GLU A 535 -5.97 15.88 27.27
C GLU A 535 -5.31 15.58 25.92
N ALA A 536 -5.30 14.31 25.50
CA ALA A 536 -4.83 13.89 24.18
C ALA A 536 -5.63 14.57 23.07
N ARG A 537 -6.97 14.48 23.10
CA ARG A 537 -7.86 15.14 22.12
C ARG A 537 -7.72 16.66 22.13
N SER A 538 -7.37 17.28 23.27
CA SER A 538 -7.14 18.73 23.35
C SER A 538 -5.99 19.22 22.46
N LYS A 539 -5.08 18.32 22.00
CA LYS A 539 -3.98 18.62 21.07
C LYS A 539 -4.41 18.74 19.59
N PHE A 540 -5.67 18.44 19.24
CA PHE A 540 -6.13 18.29 17.86
C PHE A 540 -7.17 19.34 17.45
N TRP A 541 -6.92 20.03 16.34
CA TRP A 541 -7.85 20.98 15.72
C TRP A 541 -8.12 20.55 14.27
N LEU A 542 -9.33 20.08 13.99
CA LEU A 542 -9.74 19.62 12.65
C LEU A 542 -10.48 20.74 11.90
N VAL A 543 -10.15 20.92 10.63
CA VAL A 543 -10.70 21.97 9.74
C VAL A 543 -11.40 21.30 8.56
N ASP A 544 -12.57 21.80 8.15
CA ASP A 544 -13.27 21.38 6.92
C ASP A 544 -13.60 22.58 6.02
N THR A 545 -14.42 22.36 4.99
CA THR A 545 -14.83 23.40 4.03
C THR A 545 -15.65 24.56 4.62
N LYS A 546 -15.93 24.55 5.94
CA LYS A 546 -16.56 25.65 6.68
C LYS A 546 -15.63 26.23 7.77
N GLY A 547 -14.35 25.88 7.77
CA GLY A 547 -13.37 26.26 8.79
C GLY A 547 -13.25 25.24 9.92
N LEU A 548 -12.86 25.71 11.11
CA LEU A 548 -12.63 24.87 12.28
C LEU A 548 -13.89 24.06 12.65
N VAL A 549 -13.72 22.82 13.09
CA VAL A 549 -14.82 21.98 13.60
C VAL A 549 -15.00 22.26 15.09
N THR A 550 -16.08 22.98 15.42
CA THR A 550 -16.50 23.36 16.78
C THR A 550 -17.92 22.85 17.04
N LYS A 551 -18.33 22.68 18.31
CA LYS A 551 -19.70 22.22 18.64
C LYS A 551 -20.77 23.30 18.46
N ASP A 552 -20.37 24.56 18.55
CA ASP A 552 -21.23 25.76 18.48
C ASP A 552 -21.30 26.37 17.07
N ARG A 553 -20.70 25.73 16.05
CA ARG A 553 -20.65 26.21 14.65
C ARG A 553 -22.01 26.45 13.98
N GLY A 554 -23.08 25.96 14.58
CA GLY A 554 -24.46 26.12 14.10
C GLY A 554 -24.86 25.18 12.96
N ASP A 555 -23.97 24.33 12.44
CA ASP A 555 -24.28 23.32 11.43
C ASP A 555 -24.38 21.90 12.00
N ARG A 556 -25.17 21.03 11.35
CA ARG A 556 -25.28 19.62 11.73
C ARG A 556 -23.99 18.87 11.34
N LEU A 557 -23.05 18.78 12.27
CA LEU A 557 -21.85 17.97 12.12
C LEU A 557 -22.18 16.50 11.83
N ALA A 558 -21.47 15.91 10.88
CA ALA A 558 -21.46 14.47 10.64
C ALA A 558 -20.87 13.73 11.85
N GLU A 559 -21.31 12.49 12.10
CA GLU A 559 -21.00 11.76 13.34
C GLU A 559 -19.50 11.64 13.63
N HIS A 560 -18.72 11.30 12.60
CA HIS A 560 -17.26 11.17 12.69
C HIS A 560 -16.56 12.46 13.15
N LYS A 561 -17.12 13.66 12.85
CA LYS A 561 -16.53 14.95 13.23
C LYS A 561 -16.72 15.29 14.71
N LYS A 562 -17.79 14.80 15.35
CA LYS A 562 -18.16 15.21 16.72
C LYS A 562 -17.09 14.88 17.77
N TYR A 563 -16.31 13.83 17.55
CA TYR A 563 -15.23 13.39 18.47
C TYR A 563 -14.12 14.46 18.61
N PHE A 564 -13.84 15.22 17.55
CA PHE A 564 -12.84 16.29 17.53
C PHE A 564 -13.43 17.71 17.56
N ALA A 565 -14.76 17.84 17.70
CA ALA A 565 -15.42 19.14 17.72
C ALA A 565 -15.04 19.93 18.99
N ARG A 566 -14.34 21.06 18.79
CA ARG A 566 -13.84 21.95 19.85
C ARG A 566 -14.98 22.65 20.61
N THR A 567 -14.67 23.11 21.82
CA THR A 567 -15.56 23.88 22.71
C THR A 567 -14.86 25.04 23.42
N ASP A 568 -13.56 25.19 23.18
CA ASP A 568 -12.63 26.17 23.75
C ASP A 568 -12.43 27.40 22.84
N ASN A 569 -13.20 27.49 21.76
CA ASN A 569 -13.18 28.56 20.76
C ASN A 569 -13.84 29.88 21.22
N ASN A 570 -14.36 29.93 22.45
CA ASN A 570 -14.93 31.13 23.09
C ASN A 570 -16.03 31.84 22.27
N GLY A 571 -16.82 31.09 21.48
CA GLY A 571 -17.87 31.63 20.60
C GLY A 571 -17.35 32.22 19.27
N HIS A 572 -16.03 32.26 19.05
CA HIS A 572 -15.44 32.64 17.77
C HIS A 572 -15.41 31.44 16.82
N GLN A 573 -15.60 31.69 15.52
CA GLN A 573 -15.59 30.67 14.48
C GLN A 573 -14.56 31.04 13.41
N PHE A 574 -13.46 30.29 13.38
CA PHE A 574 -12.33 30.49 12.47
C PHE A 574 -12.65 29.81 11.13
N ARG A 575 -12.76 30.60 10.05
CA ARG A 575 -13.31 30.19 8.75
C ARG A 575 -12.23 29.78 7.75
N THR A 576 -11.08 30.42 7.80
CA THR A 576 -9.91 30.12 6.95
C THR A 576 -8.90 29.24 7.68
N LEU A 577 -7.96 28.63 6.94
CA LEU A 577 -6.87 27.89 7.58
C LEU A 577 -5.89 28.89 8.23
N GLU A 578 -5.65 30.05 7.61
CA GLU A 578 -4.85 31.15 8.16
C GLU A 578 -5.31 31.58 9.56
N GLU A 579 -6.61 31.86 9.74
CA GLU A 579 -7.22 32.16 11.05
C GLU A 579 -6.98 31.04 12.09
N VAL A 580 -7.03 29.77 11.65
CA VAL A 580 -6.75 28.62 12.51
C VAL A 580 -5.26 28.51 12.85
N ILE A 581 -4.33 28.78 11.92
CA ILE A 581 -2.89 28.79 12.23
C ILE A 581 -2.57 29.90 13.24
N GLU A 582 -3.14 31.11 13.10
CA GLU A 582 -2.90 32.22 14.02
C GLU A 582 -3.41 31.94 15.44
N TYR A 583 -4.62 31.37 15.57
CA TYR A 583 -5.22 31.00 16.85
C TYR A 583 -4.58 29.75 17.49
N VAL A 584 -4.30 28.72 16.68
CA VAL A 584 -3.80 27.43 17.17
C VAL A 584 -2.27 27.41 17.31
N LYS A 585 -1.53 28.32 16.67
CA LYS A 585 -0.05 28.36 16.65
C LYS A 585 0.58 26.96 16.62
N PRO A 586 0.24 26.13 15.62
CA PRO A 586 0.53 24.69 15.65
C PRO A 586 2.02 24.37 15.58
N SER A 587 2.36 23.18 16.10
CA SER A 587 3.64 22.51 15.84
C SER A 587 3.60 21.58 14.63
N ALA A 588 2.41 21.07 14.30
CA ALA A 588 2.19 20.16 13.20
C ALA A 588 0.96 20.57 12.36
N LEU A 589 1.12 20.53 11.04
CA LEU A 589 0.06 20.72 10.06
C LEU A 589 -0.04 19.50 9.14
N ILE A 590 -1.20 18.84 9.14
CA ILE A 590 -1.44 17.58 8.43
C ILE A 590 -2.57 17.78 7.42
N GLY A 591 -2.32 17.49 6.14
CA GLY A 591 -3.22 17.71 5.02
C GLY A 591 -3.80 16.40 4.49
N LEU A 592 -5.12 16.26 4.53
CA LEU A 592 -5.89 15.09 4.08
C LEU A 592 -7.16 15.57 3.32
N THR A 593 -6.96 16.46 2.34
CA THR A 593 -8.01 17.25 1.66
C THR A 593 -8.36 16.81 0.23
N ALA A 594 -7.48 16.09 -0.46
CA ALA A 594 -7.45 15.94 -1.92
C ALA A 594 -7.56 17.28 -2.70
N THR A 595 -7.02 18.38 -2.15
CA THR A 595 -7.10 19.74 -2.68
C THR A 595 -5.70 20.36 -2.79
N PHE A 596 -5.21 20.46 -4.02
CA PHE A 596 -3.86 20.97 -4.32
C PHE A 596 -3.70 22.45 -3.95
N GLY A 597 -2.54 22.81 -3.41
CA GLY A 597 -2.15 24.19 -3.14
C GLY A 597 -2.86 24.87 -1.96
N CYS A 598 -3.64 24.14 -1.15
CA CYS A 598 -4.30 24.71 0.03
C CYS A 598 -3.35 24.93 1.23
N PHE A 599 -2.11 24.43 1.18
CA PHE A 599 -1.02 24.92 2.03
C PHE A 599 -0.23 25.97 1.25
N THR A 600 -0.62 27.23 1.41
CA THR A 600 -0.01 28.40 0.78
C THR A 600 1.30 28.81 1.46
N GLU A 601 2.09 29.69 0.82
CA GLU A 601 3.31 30.24 1.41
C GLU A 601 3.05 30.95 2.75
N SER A 602 1.95 31.71 2.85
CA SER A 602 1.54 32.37 4.10
C SER A 602 1.23 31.36 5.20
N ILE A 603 0.49 30.29 4.91
CA ILE A 603 0.17 29.21 5.85
C ILE A 603 1.44 28.51 6.35
N VAL A 604 2.35 28.14 5.43
CA VAL A 604 3.58 27.41 5.77
C VAL A 604 4.57 28.29 6.53
N ARG A 605 4.69 29.58 6.18
CA ARG A 605 5.50 30.53 6.95
C ARG A 605 4.89 30.85 8.33
N ALA A 606 3.56 30.90 8.45
CA ALA A 606 2.89 31.08 9.74
C ALA A 606 3.04 29.84 10.66
N LEU A 607 3.03 28.63 10.10
CA LEU A 607 3.40 27.40 10.81
C LEU A 607 4.86 27.47 11.31
N LYS A 608 5.81 27.85 10.45
CA LYS A 608 7.20 28.04 10.87
C LYS A 608 7.34 29.08 11.99
N ALA A 609 6.76 30.27 11.82
CA ALA A 609 6.82 31.33 12.82
C ALA A 609 6.19 30.93 14.16
N SER A 610 5.12 30.11 14.14
CA SER A 610 4.52 29.53 15.35
C SER A 610 5.52 28.67 16.12
N VAL A 611 6.27 27.81 15.42
CA VAL A 611 7.24 26.89 16.02
C VAL A 611 8.53 27.60 16.46
N ASP A 612 9.08 28.48 15.62
CA ASP A 612 10.25 29.29 15.94
C ASP A 612 10.01 30.13 17.22
N SER A 613 8.78 30.64 17.41
CA SER A 613 8.40 31.43 18.60
C SER A 613 8.42 30.63 19.91
N GLY A 614 8.42 29.29 19.84
CA GLY A 614 8.52 28.41 21.00
C GLY A 614 9.95 28.16 21.49
N GLY A 615 10.98 28.50 20.71
CA GLY A 615 12.39 28.32 21.11
C GLY A 615 13.33 27.89 19.99
N LEU A 616 14.63 28.14 20.21
CA LEU A 616 15.69 27.88 19.24
C LEU A 616 15.82 26.39 18.90
N GLY A 617 16.05 26.09 17.61
CA GLY A 617 16.27 24.72 17.12
C GLY A 617 15.03 23.86 16.96
N ARG A 618 13.84 24.39 17.28
CA ARG A 618 12.56 23.74 16.99
C ARG A 618 12.29 23.71 15.48
N ARG A 619 11.56 22.69 15.01
CA ARG A 619 11.28 22.43 13.59
C ARG A 619 9.79 22.14 13.34
N PRO A 620 9.13 22.81 12.38
CA PRO A 620 7.72 22.55 12.10
C PRO A 620 7.50 21.21 11.40
N ILE A 621 6.43 20.50 11.76
CA ILE A 621 6.03 19.24 11.12
C ILE A 621 4.96 19.55 10.06
N LEU A 622 5.18 19.17 8.81
CA LEU A 622 4.28 19.47 7.69
C LEU A 622 4.05 18.24 6.81
N PHE A 623 2.86 17.65 6.89
CA PHE A 623 2.52 16.43 6.17
C PHE A 623 1.40 16.65 5.13
N PRO A 624 1.71 17.01 3.87
CA PRO A 624 0.73 17.04 2.76
C PRO A 624 0.52 15.61 2.21
N LEU A 625 -0.45 14.89 2.76
CA LEU A 625 -0.61 13.45 2.54
C LEU A 625 -1.53 13.10 1.37
N SER A 626 -2.19 14.09 0.75
CA SER A 626 -3.14 13.84 -0.33
C SER A 626 -2.50 13.26 -1.59
N ASN A 627 -3.23 12.34 -2.24
CA ASN A 627 -2.82 11.59 -3.42
C ASN A 627 -3.82 11.74 -4.57
N PRO A 628 -3.39 11.64 -5.84
CA PRO A 628 -1.99 11.62 -6.31
C PRO A 628 -1.32 13.01 -6.18
N LEU A 629 -0.11 13.17 -6.73
CA LEU A 629 0.69 14.42 -6.68
C LEU A 629 -0.10 15.69 -7.04
N THR A 630 -1.01 15.60 -8.02
CA THR A 630 -1.89 16.70 -8.47
C THR A 630 -2.98 17.09 -7.46
N LYS A 631 -2.98 16.46 -6.27
CA LYS A 631 -3.89 16.70 -5.14
C LYS A 631 -3.17 17.02 -3.83
N ALA A 632 -1.84 16.96 -3.78
CA ALA A 632 -1.04 17.23 -2.59
C ALA A 632 -1.14 18.70 -2.15
N GLU A 633 -1.27 18.95 -0.85
CA GLU A 633 -1.58 20.29 -0.32
C GLU A 633 -0.49 21.35 -0.62
N CYS A 634 0.78 20.94 -0.70
CA CYS A 634 1.90 21.70 -1.26
C CYS A 634 2.98 20.74 -1.80
N THR A 635 3.97 21.25 -2.55
CA THR A 635 5.12 20.46 -2.99
C THR A 635 6.23 20.37 -1.93
N PHE A 636 7.12 19.38 -2.06
CA PHE A 636 8.33 19.30 -1.24
C PHE A 636 9.23 20.54 -1.40
N GLU A 637 9.37 21.05 -2.63
CA GLU A 637 10.17 22.23 -2.92
C GLU A 637 9.61 23.50 -2.28
N GLN A 638 8.29 23.68 -2.34
CA GLN A 638 7.58 24.74 -1.62
C GLN A 638 7.81 24.62 -0.11
N ALA A 639 7.60 23.45 0.48
CA ALA A 639 7.77 23.23 1.92
C ALA A 639 9.21 23.53 2.41
N ILE A 640 10.24 23.09 1.69
CA ILE A 640 11.65 23.34 2.04
C ILE A 640 11.98 24.83 1.87
N THR A 641 11.57 25.45 0.77
CA THR A 641 11.88 26.86 0.45
C THR A 641 11.16 27.84 1.37
N TRP A 642 9.90 27.58 1.71
CA TRP A 642 9.10 28.45 2.59
C TRP A 642 9.45 28.29 4.08
N THR A 643 10.29 27.33 4.44
CA THR A 643 10.74 27.09 5.82
C THR A 643 12.26 27.15 5.99
N ASP A 644 12.99 27.61 4.98
CA ASP A 644 14.46 27.75 5.01
C ASP A 644 15.16 26.42 5.34
N GLY A 645 14.60 25.30 4.87
CA GLY A 645 15.05 23.94 5.16
C GLY A 645 14.70 23.39 6.55
N THR A 646 14.04 24.16 7.42
CA THR A 646 13.80 23.76 8.81
C THR A 646 12.65 22.76 8.98
N VAL A 647 11.73 22.62 8.01
CA VAL A 647 10.58 21.69 8.11
C VAL A 647 10.97 20.22 8.24
N ILE A 648 10.12 19.44 8.93
CA ILE A 648 10.07 17.98 8.87
C ILE A 648 8.88 17.62 7.97
N PHE A 649 9.19 17.31 6.71
CA PHE A 649 8.21 17.07 5.65
C PHE A 649 7.98 15.56 5.45
N ALA A 650 6.73 15.16 5.18
CA ALA A 650 6.41 13.87 4.58
C ALA A 650 5.10 13.90 3.77
N SER A 651 5.10 13.29 2.58
CA SER A 651 3.96 13.30 1.66
C SER A 651 3.41 11.90 1.37
N GLY A 652 2.16 11.81 0.89
CA GLY A 652 1.58 10.55 0.43
C GLY A 652 2.18 10.07 -0.91
N SER A 653 2.38 11.02 -1.83
CA SER A 653 3.02 10.79 -3.15
C SER A 653 4.53 11.05 -3.10
N PRO A 654 5.33 10.39 -3.96
CA PRO A 654 6.77 10.59 -3.98
C PRO A 654 7.16 11.94 -4.62
N PHE A 655 8.21 12.56 -4.10
CA PHE A 655 8.90 13.72 -4.69
C PHE A 655 10.35 13.36 -5.02
N GLN A 656 11.03 14.20 -5.81
CA GLN A 656 12.46 14.10 -6.03
C GLN A 656 13.26 14.82 -4.93
N PRO A 657 14.51 14.42 -4.65
CA PRO A 657 15.41 15.17 -3.77
C PRO A 657 15.67 16.58 -4.28
N LEU A 658 15.79 17.55 -3.35
CA LEU A 658 15.99 18.96 -3.68
C LEU A 658 17.37 19.43 -3.25
N THR A 659 18.15 19.93 -4.20
CA THR A 659 19.51 20.45 -3.94
C THR A 659 19.53 21.97 -4.05
N MET A 660 19.93 22.65 -2.97
CA MET A 660 20.01 24.11 -2.91
C MET A 660 21.29 24.60 -2.22
N LYS A 661 21.68 25.85 -2.49
CA LYS A 661 22.75 26.54 -1.75
C LYS A 661 22.18 27.12 -0.46
N VAL A 662 22.83 26.89 0.68
CA VAL A 662 22.35 27.36 1.99
C VAL A 662 23.38 28.31 2.60
N GLY A 663 23.03 29.58 2.72
CA GLY A 663 23.91 30.66 3.21
C GLY A 663 24.53 31.52 2.11
N GLY A 664 25.06 32.68 2.48
CA GLY A 664 25.74 33.62 1.57
C GLY A 664 27.25 33.61 1.76
N GLY A 665 27.99 33.33 0.67
CA GLY A 665 29.45 33.13 0.66
C GLY A 665 29.80 31.82 -0.06
N ASP A 666 30.99 31.26 0.22
CA ASP A 666 31.39 29.90 -0.19
C ASP A 666 30.66 28.82 0.65
N ALA A 667 29.33 28.93 0.67
CA ALA A 667 28.46 28.17 1.56
C ALA A 667 27.98 26.86 0.92
N GLY A 668 27.73 25.85 1.77
CA GLY A 668 27.50 24.48 1.34
C GLY A 668 26.27 24.28 0.45
N VAL A 669 26.41 23.37 -0.52
CA VAL A 669 25.28 22.78 -1.24
C VAL A 669 24.67 21.70 -0.36
N VAL A 670 23.36 21.79 -0.09
CA VAL A 670 22.60 20.85 0.73
C VAL A 670 21.54 20.17 -0.13
N THR A 671 21.48 18.83 -0.06
CA THR A 671 20.43 18.01 -0.70
C THR A 671 19.46 17.49 0.36
N TYR A 672 18.22 18.00 0.32
CA TYR A 672 17.12 17.56 1.16
C TYR A 672 16.43 16.34 0.54
N GLN A 673 16.14 15.33 1.37
CA GLN A 673 15.49 14.09 0.96
C GLN A 673 14.01 14.09 1.38
N PRO A 674 13.05 13.78 0.47
CA PRO A 674 11.63 13.74 0.82
C PRO A 674 11.27 12.42 1.50
N ASN A 675 10.52 12.50 2.59
CA ASN A 675 9.89 11.34 3.22
C ASN A 675 8.56 11.01 2.52
N GLN A 676 8.25 9.73 2.31
CA GLN A 676 6.95 9.29 1.80
C GLN A 676 6.18 8.46 2.84
N GLY A 677 5.10 9.01 3.37
CA GLY A 677 4.18 8.34 4.28
C GLY A 677 3.18 7.48 3.51
N ASN A 678 3.63 6.32 3.01
CA ASN A 678 2.81 5.37 2.26
C ASN A 678 2.66 4.03 3.02
N ASN A 679 1.43 3.52 3.09
CA ASN A 679 1.02 2.33 3.82
C ASN A 679 1.83 1.06 3.50
N VAL A 680 2.57 1.02 2.38
CA VAL A 680 3.52 -0.05 2.03
C VAL A 680 4.60 -0.30 3.11
N TYR A 681 4.87 0.68 3.98
CA TYR A 681 5.75 0.47 5.15
C TYR A 681 5.07 -0.26 6.32
N VAL A 682 3.74 -0.45 6.29
CA VAL A 682 2.94 -1.05 7.36
C VAL A 682 2.26 -2.34 6.91
N PHE A 683 1.41 -2.32 5.88
CA PHE A 683 0.56 -3.47 5.56
C PHE A 683 1.35 -4.77 5.32
N PRO A 684 2.50 -4.79 4.61
CA PRO A 684 3.24 -6.03 4.37
C PRO A 684 3.69 -6.69 5.68
N GLY A 685 4.26 -5.89 6.60
CA GLY A 685 4.69 -6.36 7.91
C GLY A 685 3.53 -6.72 8.84
N LEU A 686 2.44 -5.95 8.81
CA LEU A 686 1.23 -6.22 9.61
C LEU A 686 0.57 -7.55 9.22
N GLY A 687 0.35 -7.79 7.92
CA GLY A 687 -0.21 -9.06 7.44
C GLY A 687 0.74 -10.23 7.69
N LEU A 688 2.04 -10.10 7.39
CA LEU A 688 3.03 -11.16 7.66
C LEU A 688 3.10 -11.50 9.16
N GLY A 689 3.12 -10.50 10.04
CA GLY A 689 3.15 -10.70 11.49
C GLY A 689 1.86 -11.37 12.01
N THR A 690 0.71 -10.99 11.46
CA THR A 690 -0.60 -11.60 11.75
C THR A 690 -0.63 -13.08 11.38
N ILE A 691 -0.15 -13.43 10.18
CA ILE A 691 -0.07 -14.82 9.68
C ILE A 691 0.93 -15.64 10.50
N LEU A 692 2.16 -15.15 10.67
CA LEU A 692 3.22 -15.89 11.35
C LEU A 692 2.95 -16.09 12.85
N ALA A 693 2.20 -15.18 13.49
CA ALA A 693 1.68 -15.34 14.86
C ALA A 693 0.49 -16.30 14.96
N LYS A 694 -0.09 -16.74 13.83
CA LYS A 694 -1.40 -17.40 13.76
C LYS A 694 -2.46 -16.64 14.55
N ALA A 695 -2.55 -15.32 14.32
CA ALA A 695 -3.45 -14.48 15.08
C ALA A 695 -4.92 -14.83 14.79
N THR A 696 -5.74 -14.83 15.83
CA THR A 696 -7.20 -15.09 15.76
C THR A 696 -8.00 -13.87 15.31
N LYS A 697 -7.44 -12.67 15.45
CA LYS A 697 -7.94 -11.36 14.99
C LYS A 697 -6.77 -10.37 14.91
N VAL A 698 -6.94 -9.27 14.18
CA VAL A 698 -6.02 -8.12 14.24
C VAL A 698 -6.53 -7.17 15.32
N THR A 699 -5.67 -6.75 16.26
CA THR A 699 -6.04 -5.81 17.33
C THR A 699 -5.43 -4.42 17.11
N ASP A 700 -5.98 -3.41 17.76
CA ASP A 700 -5.43 -2.04 17.73
C ASP A 700 -4.00 -1.99 18.31
N GLU A 701 -3.68 -2.83 19.30
CA GLU A 701 -2.30 -3.01 19.81
C GLU A 701 -1.34 -3.52 18.73
N MET A 702 -1.78 -4.41 17.82
CA MET A 702 -0.98 -4.85 16.68
C MET A 702 -0.78 -3.71 15.66
N VAL A 703 -1.83 -2.93 15.38
CA VAL A 703 -1.75 -1.77 14.47
C VAL A 703 -0.85 -0.68 15.04
N TYR A 704 -1.05 -0.27 16.29
CA TYR A 704 -0.19 0.68 16.99
C TYR A 704 1.27 0.20 17.05
N THR A 705 1.48 -1.08 17.37
CA THR A 705 2.83 -1.67 17.40
C THR A 705 3.49 -1.64 16.02
N SER A 706 2.73 -1.82 14.93
CA SER A 706 3.28 -1.70 13.57
C SER A 706 3.81 -0.28 13.26
N ALA A 707 3.09 0.76 13.69
CA ALA A 707 3.51 2.17 13.58
C ALA A 707 4.76 2.47 14.43
N ALA A 708 4.77 2.00 15.68
CA ALA A 708 5.91 2.15 16.57
C ALA A 708 7.16 1.43 16.03
N ALA A 709 7.01 0.20 15.54
CA ALA A 709 8.09 -0.59 14.94
C ALA A 709 8.65 0.06 13.67
N LEU A 710 7.80 0.64 12.83
CA LEU A 710 8.23 1.42 11.66
C LEU A 710 9.10 2.61 12.06
N SER A 711 8.67 3.42 13.04
CA SER A 711 9.46 4.57 13.50
C SER A 711 10.81 4.18 14.13
N GLY A 712 10.90 2.98 14.72
CA GLY A 712 12.15 2.39 15.21
C GLY A 712 12.99 1.63 14.17
N SER A 713 12.58 1.58 12.90
CA SER A 713 13.24 0.75 11.87
C SER A 713 14.33 1.47 11.05
N LEU A 714 14.50 2.79 11.25
CA LEU A 714 15.50 3.60 10.54
C LEU A 714 16.93 3.23 10.96
N ASN A 715 17.84 3.28 9.99
CA ASN A 715 19.27 3.11 10.22
C ASN A 715 19.96 4.46 10.55
N SER A 716 21.20 4.40 11.02
CA SER A 716 21.98 5.59 11.42
C SER A 716 22.17 6.63 10.32
N ASP A 717 22.13 6.24 9.05
CA ASP A 717 22.36 7.13 7.90
C ASP A 717 21.07 7.84 7.49
N GLU A 718 19.95 7.12 7.52
CA GLU A 718 18.59 7.67 7.35
C GLU A 718 18.29 8.70 8.44
N ILE A 719 18.67 8.42 9.70
CA ILE A 719 18.56 9.36 10.82
C ILE A 719 19.44 10.59 10.61
N ARG A 720 20.69 10.44 10.15
CA ARG A 720 21.57 11.59 9.84
C ARG A 720 21.07 12.44 8.67
N GLN A 721 20.29 11.87 7.75
CA GLN A 721 19.62 12.60 6.67
C GLN A 721 18.32 13.30 7.13
N GLY A 722 17.89 13.11 8.38
CA GLY A 722 16.65 13.69 8.91
C GLY A 722 15.37 13.02 8.38
N LEU A 723 15.47 11.77 7.95
CA LEU A 723 14.30 10.98 7.53
C LEU A 723 13.47 10.53 8.75
N ILE A 724 12.18 10.25 8.50
CA ILE A 724 11.23 9.69 9.47
C ILE A 724 10.63 8.35 9.01
N TYR A 725 11.02 7.88 7.82
CA TYR A 725 10.82 6.51 7.33
C TYR A 725 12.13 5.96 6.76
N PRO A 726 12.31 4.64 6.64
CA PRO A 726 13.42 4.04 5.89
C PRO A 726 13.41 4.44 4.41
N GLY A 727 14.53 4.22 3.72
CA GLY A 727 14.56 4.20 2.26
C GLY A 727 13.70 3.05 1.70
N ILE A 728 13.08 3.25 0.52
CA ILE A 728 12.12 2.28 -0.04
C ILE A 728 12.77 0.94 -0.43
N GLU A 729 14.06 0.93 -0.74
CA GLU A 729 14.86 -0.28 -0.91
C GLU A 729 14.91 -1.15 0.36
N ARG A 730 14.82 -0.51 1.53
CA ARG A 730 14.79 -1.14 2.86
C ARG A 730 13.38 -1.45 3.37
N VAL A 731 12.33 -1.24 2.57
CA VAL A 731 10.95 -1.61 2.92
C VAL A 731 10.82 -3.07 3.35
N ARG A 732 11.70 -3.95 2.84
CA ARG A 732 11.73 -5.38 3.19
C ARG A 732 12.36 -5.69 4.55
N ASP A 733 13.44 -5.02 4.91
CA ASP A 733 13.98 -5.12 6.28
C ASP A 733 13.01 -4.49 7.29
N ALA A 734 12.41 -3.34 6.94
CA ALA A 734 11.40 -2.68 7.76
C ALA A 734 10.18 -3.58 8.00
N SER A 735 9.66 -4.25 6.95
CA SER A 735 8.54 -5.19 7.05
C SER A 735 8.84 -6.39 7.95
N ILE A 736 10.09 -6.87 8.00
CA ILE A 736 10.51 -7.94 8.93
C ILE A 736 10.52 -7.45 10.39
N VAL A 737 10.97 -6.21 10.63
CA VAL A 737 10.92 -5.57 11.97
C VAL A 737 9.47 -5.36 12.40
N VAL A 738 8.63 -4.80 11.54
CA VAL A 738 7.19 -4.61 11.78
C VAL A 738 6.51 -5.95 12.07
N ALA A 739 6.74 -6.98 11.26
CA ALA A 739 6.17 -8.31 11.48
C ALA A 739 6.60 -8.91 12.82
N ARG A 740 7.86 -8.77 13.22
CA ARG A 740 8.38 -9.24 14.52
C ARG A 740 7.65 -8.58 15.70
N GLU A 741 7.50 -7.25 15.69
CA GLU A 741 6.83 -6.56 16.78
C GLU A 741 5.31 -6.82 16.77
N VAL A 742 4.68 -6.94 15.60
CA VAL A 742 3.28 -7.37 15.44
C VAL A 742 3.06 -8.79 15.99
N MET A 743 4.00 -9.72 15.77
CA MET A 743 3.95 -11.05 16.38
C MET A 743 3.99 -10.97 17.91
N LYS A 744 4.91 -10.18 18.49
CA LYS A 744 4.97 -9.96 19.94
C LYS A 744 3.68 -9.33 20.49
N ALA A 745 3.10 -8.36 19.78
CA ALA A 745 1.81 -7.76 20.12
C ALA A 745 0.68 -8.80 20.14
N ALA A 746 0.62 -9.67 19.14
CA ALA A 746 -0.36 -10.76 19.07
C ALA A 746 -0.25 -11.75 20.27
N ARG A 747 0.95 -11.97 20.83
CA ARG A 747 1.11 -12.73 22.08
C ARG A 747 0.67 -11.92 23.31
N ARG A 748 1.07 -10.65 23.44
CA ARG A 748 0.66 -9.77 24.57
C ARG A 748 -0.86 -9.70 24.71
N GLU A 749 -1.56 -9.62 23.58
CA GLU A 749 -3.02 -9.54 23.46
C GLU A 749 -3.74 -10.89 23.63
N GLY A 750 -3.01 -11.99 23.79
CA GLY A 750 -3.57 -13.35 23.88
C GLY A 750 -4.26 -13.83 22.59
N VAL A 751 -3.96 -13.24 21.43
CA VAL A 751 -4.60 -13.60 20.15
C VAL A 751 -3.76 -14.52 19.27
N SER A 752 -2.47 -14.70 19.55
CA SER A 752 -1.58 -15.64 18.86
C SER A 752 -1.89 -17.10 19.21
N ALA A 753 -2.01 -17.96 18.20
CA ALA A 753 -2.16 -19.41 18.36
C ALA A 753 -0.84 -20.20 18.17
N LEU A 754 0.31 -19.58 18.46
CA LEU A 754 1.60 -20.28 18.52
C LEU A 754 1.81 -20.97 19.89
N PRO A 755 2.51 -22.12 19.97
CA PRO A 755 2.77 -22.81 21.23
C PRO A 755 3.70 -22.02 22.16
N GLU A 756 3.39 -21.97 23.46
CA GLU A 756 4.16 -21.18 24.43
C GLU A 756 5.65 -21.58 24.54
N LYS A 757 5.98 -22.86 24.31
CA LYS A 757 7.38 -23.33 24.22
C LYS A 757 8.19 -22.55 23.17
N GLN A 758 7.57 -22.24 22.02
CA GLN A 758 8.21 -21.51 20.93
C GLN A 758 8.43 -20.04 21.29
N TRP A 759 7.58 -19.47 22.14
CA TRP A 759 7.78 -18.11 22.67
C TRP A 759 8.90 -18.05 23.69
N LEU A 760 9.00 -19.02 24.61
CA LEU A 760 10.09 -19.10 25.59
C LEU A 760 11.47 -19.20 24.91
N GLU A 761 11.56 -19.96 23.81
CA GLU A 761 12.77 -20.04 22.96
C GLU A 761 13.15 -18.68 22.31
N TRP A 762 12.19 -17.78 22.09
CA TRP A 762 12.46 -16.43 21.60
C TRP A 762 12.70 -15.40 22.71
N GLU A 763 12.30 -15.68 23.95
CA GLU A 763 12.62 -14.84 25.11
C GLU A 763 14.03 -15.10 25.63
N GLU A 764 14.50 -16.36 25.60
CA GLU A 764 15.87 -16.73 25.97
C GLU A 764 16.91 -16.15 24.99
N TRP A 765 16.66 -16.26 23.68
CA TRP A 765 17.60 -15.86 22.62
C TRP A 765 17.28 -14.50 21.97
N GLY A 766 16.19 -13.86 22.41
CA GLY A 766 15.76 -12.54 21.97
C GLY A 766 15.39 -12.41 20.49
N ASP A 767 15.31 -11.16 20.04
CA ASP A 767 14.84 -10.76 18.71
C ASP A 767 15.60 -11.41 17.55
N VAL A 768 16.85 -11.85 17.76
CA VAL A 768 17.66 -12.53 16.73
C VAL A 768 17.01 -13.85 16.31
N SER A 769 16.53 -14.66 17.26
CA SER A 769 15.90 -15.95 16.96
C SER A 769 14.53 -15.79 16.32
N LEU A 770 13.72 -14.82 16.75
CA LEU A 770 12.43 -14.53 16.11
C LEU A 770 12.61 -13.91 14.71
N THR A 771 13.57 -12.98 14.52
CA THR A 771 13.92 -12.47 13.19
C THR A 771 14.44 -13.60 12.28
N THR A 772 15.20 -14.56 12.80
CA THR A 772 15.66 -15.74 12.05
C THR A 772 14.49 -16.64 11.65
N TYR A 773 13.55 -16.92 12.57
CA TYR A 773 12.33 -17.68 12.28
C TYR A 773 11.51 -17.07 11.13
N ILE A 774 11.37 -15.73 11.12
CA ILE A 774 10.69 -14.98 10.04
C ILE A 774 11.50 -15.10 8.74
N LYS A 775 12.81 -14.82 8.77
CA LYS A 775 13.69 -14.88 7.58
C LYS A 775 13.78 -16.27 6.93
N GLN A 776 13.53 -17.35 7.69
CA GLN A 776 13.42 -18.72 7.18
C GLN A 776 12.07 -19.06 6.51
N ARG A 777 11.04 -18.22 6.66
CA ARG A 777 9.67 -18.48 6.20
C ARG A 777 9.18 -17.54 5.10
N ILE A 778 9.86 -16.41 4.92
CA ILE A 778 9.56 -15.47 3.83
C ILE A 778 10.08 -16.01 2.49
N TYR A 779 9.23 -15.94 1.47
CA TYR A 779 9.56 -16.27 0.08
C TYR A 779 10.67 -15.35 -0.45
N ASN A 780 11.74 -15.95 -0.97
CA ASN A 780 12.87 -15.27 -1.60
C ASN A 780 13.31 -16.07 -2.83
N PRO A 781 13.00 -15.62 -4.07
CA PRO A 781 13.32 -16.35 -5.28
C PRO A 781 14.84 -16.40 -5.52
N MET A 782 15.34 -17.58 -5.88
CA MET A 782 16.76 -17.90 -6.11
C MET A 782 16.89 -18.96 -7.19
N CYS A 783 17.90 -18.84 -8.05
CA CYS A 783 18.27 -19.92 -8.98
C CYS A 783 19.36 -20.85 -8.41
N PHE A 784 19.61 -21.94 -9.13
CA PHE A 784 20.66 -22.92 -8.83
C PHE A 784 22.07 -22.31 -8.77
N ALA A 785 22.33 -21.20 -9.48
CA ALA A 785 23.62 -20.51 -9.45
C ALA A 785 23.78 -19.71 -8.16
N ASP A 786 22.75 -18.95 -7.76
CA ASP A 786 22.74 -18.15 -6.52
C ASP A 786 22.93 -19.04 -5.28
N ALA A 787 22.33 -20.24 -5.31
CA ALA A 787 22.42 -21.22 -4.23
C ALA A 787 23.85 -21.74 -3.98
N LYS A 788 24.72 -21.79 -5.01
CA LYS A 788 26.12 -22.22 -4.87
C LYS A 788 27.04 -21.12 -4.30
N GLY A 789 26.59 -19.88 -4.21
CA GLY A 789 27.35 -18.76 -3.62
C GLY A 789 27.17 -18.59 -2.10
N ARG A 790 26.52 -19.54 -1.42
CA ARG A 790 26.22 -19.50 0.03
C ARG A 790 26.52 -20.82 0.77
N LEU A 791 27.23 -21.73 0.11
CA LEU A 791 27.81 -22.96 0.67
C LEU A 791 29.33 -22.80 0.72
#